data_AF-A0A9D4TGX2-F1
#
_entry.id   AF-A0A9D4TGX2-F1
#
_cell.length_a   1.000
_cell.length_b   1.000
_cell.length_c   1.000
_cell.angle_alpha   90.00
_cell.angle_beta   90.00
_cell.angle_gamma   90.00
#
_symmetry.space_group_name_H-M   'P 1'
#
loop_
_entity.id
_entity.type
_entity.pdbx_description
1 polymer ?
#
loop_
_entity_poly.entity_id
_entity_poly.type
_entity_poly.pdbx_seq_one_letter_code
_entity_poly.pdbx_strand_id
1 'polypeptide(L)'
;MPSTSLCSVQLRQLATDSTPFYLMTAVVQIIFLFIYWIGIVAFARPQTCAPGTQSAPQQWVVTFVLLALFLVQATITVAATLCTFRGTPLEPSKRRWVTRLSWAYLSTLPINAGLLAYSAWVVLAGDGSCWSSGNTSMPATIVFGAIGVLVGQLVGWLVTWNSLCDVEAGNVWHALTRTGVSSLVHLCGSHGAEHRGPAPALEEMATQLQRLMAGIDGEKTDAAAGLVCAKLLQDEAVAAAAAAAARPDEPGKGGGLAPDAVPLAAGSVSAVHRGKSSEHSAALRSEELLAWTAGVCRGAAAACPATCCGTAAAADVQDAERWARYATAAYGARQHLWRRGKRSGCAASKQLARLAAAAAAEKAQPLLGWGGLSGGVADGGGRSKAASRAELRDYAAARELLGPGCQIIAFCSGNKGQGLLPHLVALDRATKAVVLGIAGDWQHPPAMPQVQPVPADWLAAARGSSAAAEAGSGHGLAVAGAADLCSLPAAVAAGGGAAPNGNKSRGKEGSSCGSVHSRSLAAAEALLGELERSKLLQRLLQAGAGQAEGILAGVECSGWQLVVAGHGLGAAAACLLASRLQSWQLAPTTAWCYGPPGELCSGPLAATLSSCCTMTAVVVGDDFSPRISSAALLRLVDQCVVGLARLRYCKFGLLAALVCEALGPRRWQGRWSNPSRALRPLSEVPEEALLFLQRYRDWREQQSKQQQQQQPPQGFPGRVLLLSRSGSGAAAVTPAPAADNGAGSSSSSDGGEKTSRHSYQAEWLSGGDLAGFNIRVSAAAVKDHYVSRLLGVLGGLAAGSPAGTSGV
;
A
#
# COMPACT_ATOMS: atom_id res chain seq x y z
N MET A 1 7.28 -23.28 -19.84
CA MET A 1 6.14 -24.13 -19.44
C MET A 1 5.26 -24.34 -20.66
N PRO A 2 4.66 -25.52 -20.89
CA PRO A 2 3.71 -25.69 -21.99
C PRO A 2 2.49 -24.81 -21.72
N SER A 3 2.39 -23.71 -22.47
CA SER A 3 1.25 -22.81 -22.45
C SER A 3 0.06 -23.53 -23.07
N THR A 4 -0.97 -23.81 -22.28
CA THR A 4 -2.25 -24.25 -22.83
C THR A 4 -2.97 -23.01 -23.35
N SER A 5 -2.96 -22.82 -24.67
CA SER A 5 -3.78 -21.80 -25.32
C SER A 5 -5.21 -22.32 -25.45
N LEU A 6 -6.18 -21.50 -25.05
CA LEU A 6 -7.59 -21.72 -25.31
C LEU A 6 -8.00 -20.59 -26.25
N CYS A 7 -8.29 -20.92 -27.51
CA CYS A 7 -8.61 -19.93 -28.55
C CYS A 7 -7.57 -18.78 -28.62
N SER A 8 -6.28 -19.11 -28.73
CA SER A 8 -5.15 -18.16 -28.77
C SER A 8 -4.85 -17.36 -27.48
N VAL A 9 -5.69 -17.43 -26.44
CA VAL A 9 -5.42 -16.82 -25.14
C VAL A 9 -4.56 -17.77 -24.29
N GLN A 10 -3.37 -17.31 -23.87
CA GLN A 10 -2.54 -18.05 -22.93
C GLN A 10 -3.16 -18.00 -21.53
N LEU A 11 -3.91 -19.04 -21.15
CA LEU A 11 -4.34 -19.23 -19.76
C LEU A 11 -3.10 -19.55 -18.92
N ARG A 12 -2.57 -18.54 -18.22
CA ARG A 12 -1.40 -18.70 -17.34
C ARG A 12 -1.77 -19.59 -16.15
N GLN A 13 -0.86 -20.50 -15.80
CA GLN A 13 -1.12 -21.72 -15.01
C GLN A 13 -1.11 -21.54 -13.48
N LEU A 14 -1.32 -20.35 -12.92
CA LEU A 14 -1.50 -20.19 -11.48
C LEU A 14 -2.98 -20.46 -11.09
N ALA A 15 -3.45 -21.66 -11.45
CA ALA A 15 -4.84 -22.17 -11.50
C ALA A 15 -5.73 -22.01 -10.24
N THR A 16 -5.27 -21.37 -9.17
CA THR A 16 -6.03 -21.16 -7.94
C THR A 16 -7.10 -20.07 -8.03
N ASP A 17 -7.01 -19.14 -8.99
CA ASP A 17 -8.00 -18.06 -9.18
C ASP A 17 -9.36 -18.55 -9.67
N SER A 18 -9.39 -19.76 -10.24
CA SER A 18 -10.60 -20.42 -10.68
C SER A 18 -11.37 -21.15 -9.56
N THR A 19 -10.81 -21.22 -8.34
CA THR A 19 -11.44 -21.95 -7.21
C THR A 19 -12.85 -21.47 -6.89
N PRO A 20 -13.14 -20.15 -6.78
CA PRO A 20 -14.49 -19.68 -6.50
C PRO A 20 -15.49 -20.10 -7.58
N PHE A 21 -15.07 -20.10 -8.85
CA PHE A 21 -15.90 -20.51 -9.98
C PHE A 21 -16.27 -21.99 -9.88
N TYR A 22 -15.30 -22.88 -9.70
CA TYR A 22 -15.57 -24.31 -9.57
C TYR A 22 -16.36 -24.64 -8.31
N LEU A 23 -16.05 -23.98 -7.19
CA LEU A 23 -16.78 -24.18 -5.93
C LEU A 23 -18.25 -23.76 -6.07
N MET A 24 -18.53 -22.58 -6.62
CA MET A 24 -19.90 -22.11 -6.83
C MET A 24 -20.66 -23.04 -7.78
N THR A 25 -20.03 -23.44 -8.89
CA THR A 25 -20.62 -24.37 -9.85
C THR A 25 -20.92 -25.74 -9.22
N ALA A 26 -19.98 -26.27 -8.43
CA ALA A 26 -20.16 -27.52 -7.70
C ALA A 26 -21.31 -27.44 -6.68
N VAL A 27 -21.41 -26.35 -5.91
CA VAL A 27 -22.51 -26.13 -4.96
C VAL A 27 -23.86 -26.09 -5.68
N VAL A 28 -23.98 -25.32 -6.77
CA VAL A 28 -25.22 -25.25 -7.57
C VAL A 28 -25.59 -26.64 -8.13
N GLN A 29 -24.62 -27.39 -8.64
CA GLN A 29 -24.85 -28.74 -9.17
C GLN A 29 -25.26 -29.74 -8.09
N ILE A 30 -24.66 -29.68 -6.89
CA ILE A 30 -25.04 -30.55 -5.77
C ILE A 30 -26.48 -30.24 -5.31
N ILE A 31 -26.83 -28.95 -5.18
CA ILE A 31 -28.19 -28.54 -4.81
C ILE A 31 -29.19 -29.02 -5.87
N PHE A 32 -28.88 -28.85 -7.15
CA PHE A 32 -29.75 -29.28 -8.22
C PHE A 32 -29.86 -30.81 -8.31
N LEU A 33 -28.78 -31.55 -8.09
CA LEU A 33 -28.78 -33.01 -8.01
C LEU A 33 -29.70 -33.50 -6.88
N PHE A 34 -29.70 -32.81 -5.73
CA PHE A 34 -30.60 -33.12 -4.63
C PHE A 34 -32.07 -32.87 -4.99
N ILE A 35 -32.38 -31.75 -5.63
CA ILE A 35 -33.74 -31.44 -6.14
C ILE A 35 -34.17 -32.50 -7.17
N TYR A 36 -33.30 -32.85 -8.11
CA TYR A 36 -33.55 -33.85 -9.14
C TYR A 36 -33.80 -35.23 -8.53
N TRP A 37 -33.02 -35.61 -7.52
CA TRP A 37 -33.17 -36.89 -6.82
C TRP A 37 -34.50 -36.98 -6.08
N ILE A 38 -34.93 -35.92 -5.38
CA ILE A 38 -36.28 -35.85 -4.77
C ILE A 38 -37.35 -36.02 -5.86
N GLY A 39 -37.17 -35.35 -7.00
CA GLY A 39 -38.07 -35.47 -8.15
C GLY A 39 -38.15 -36.90 -8.70
N ILE A 40 -37.04 -37.63 -8.77
CA ILE A 40 -37.05 -39.05 -9.15
C ILE A 40 -37.77 -39.88 -8.08
N VAL A 41 -37.35 -39.81 -6.81
CA VAL A 41 -37.87 -40.69 -5.76
C VAL A 41 -39.38 -40.54 -5.58
N ALA A 42 -39.88 -39.31 -5.63
CA ALA A 42 -41.30 -39.05 -5.48
C ALA A 42 -42.15 -39.55 -6.66
N PHE A 43 -41.56 -39.74 -7.86
CA PHE A 43 -42.32 -39.94 -9.11
C PHE A 43 -41.88 -41.15 -9.95
N ALA A 44 -40.81 -41.86 -9.55
CA ALA A 44 -40.31 -43.09 -10.18
C ALA A 44 -41.16 -44.33 -9.85
N ARG A 45 -42.41 -44.17 -9.40
CA ARG A 45 -43.29 -45.32 -9.21
C ARG A 45 -43.60 -45.91 -10.58
N PRO A 46 -43.25 -47.19 -10.84
CA PRO A 46 -43.58 -47.82 -12.10
C PRO A 46 -45.11 -47.88 -12.23
N GLN A 47 -45.66 -47.08 -13.14
CA GLN A 47 -47.04 -47.23 -13.57
C GLN A 47 -47.08 -48.20 -14.75
N THR A 48 -48.04 -49.11 -14.73
CA THR A 48 -48.31 -50.02 -15.83
C THR A 48 -48.97 -49.23 -16.96
N CYS A 49 -48.17 -48.67 -17.87
CA CYS A 49 -48.70 -48.12 -19.11
C CYS A 49 -49.25 -49.24 -20.01
N ALA A 50 -50.25 -48.93 -20.82
CA ALA A 50 -50.84 -49.91 -21.74
C ALA A 50 -49.76 -50.47 -22.68
N PRO A 51 -49.71 -51.80 -22.89
CA PRO A 51 -48.74 -52.42 -23.81
C PRO A 51 -48.80 -51.74 -25.19
N GLY A 52 -47.66 -51.26 -25.69
CA GLY A 52 -47.57 -50.57 -26.99
C GLY A 52 -47.40 -49.05 -26.93
N THR A 53 -47.47 -48.42 -25.74
CA THR A 53 -47.08 -47.01 -25.58
C THR A 53 -45.56 -46.87 -25.64
N GLN A 54 -45.03 -46.30 -26.74
CA GLN A 54 -43.58 -46.12 -26.95
C GLN A 54 -42.91 -45.12 -25.97
N SER A 55 -43.70 -44.38 -25.18
CA SER A 55 -43.23 -43.30 -24.32
C SER A 55 -42.55 -43.77 -23.02
N ALA A 56 -42.93 -44.93 -22.46
CA ALA A 56 -42.40 -45.42 -21.18
C ALA A 56 -40.86 -45.63 -21.16
N PRO A 57 -40.23 -46.37 -22.10
CA PRO A 57 -38.78 -46.57 -22.07
C PRO A 57 -38.02 -45.28 -22.37
N GLN A 58 -38.56 -44.40 -23.24
CA GLN A 58 -37.94 -43.12 -23.55
C GLN A 58 -37.87 -42.20 -22.33
N GLN A 59 -38.91 -42.19 -21.48
CA GLN A 59 -38.94 -41.40 -20.24
C GLN A 59 -37.89 -41.87 -19.22
N TRP A 60 -37.76 -43.17 -19.02
CA TRP A 60 -36.77 -43.73 -18.11
C TRP A 60 -35.35 -43.50 -18.62
N VAL A 61 -35.12 -43.71 -19.92
CA VAL A 61 -33.84 -43.42 -20.55
C VAL A 61 -33.49 -41.95 -20.39
N VAL A 62 -34.39 -41.02 -20.71
CA VAL A 62 -34.16 -39.58 -20.55
C VAL A 62 -33.84 -39.22 -19.09
N THR A 63 -34.64 -39.70 -18.14
CA THR A 63 -34.48 -39.34 -16.71
C THR A 63 -33.17 -39.88 -16.14
N PHE A 64 -32.84 -41.15 -16.39
CA PHE A 64 -31.62 -41.75 -15.87
C PHE A 64 -30.36 -41.30 -16.62
N VAL A 65 -30.44 -41.07 -17.93
CA VAL A 65 -29.29 -40.53 -18.70
C VAL A 65 -28.99 -39.09 -18.26
N LEU A 66 -30.02 -38.25 -18.09
CA LEU A 66 -29.83 -36.90 -17.54
C LEU A 66 -29.26 -36.94 -16.12
N LEU A 67 -29.80 -37.78 -15.24
CA LEU A 67 -29.26 -37.96 -13.88
C LEU A 67 -27.78 -38.36 -13.92
N ALA A 68 -27.44 -39.38 -14.73
CA ALA A 68 -26.07 -39.86 -14.85
C ALA A 68 -25.13 -38.76 -15.33
N LEU A 69 -25.55 -37.96 -16.31
CA LEU A 69 -24.76 -36.86 -16.83
C LEU A 69 -24.58 -35.74 -15.80
N PHE A 70 -25.63 -35.37 -15.07
CA PHE A 70 -25.54 -34.40 -13.97
C PHE A 70 -24.60 -34.90 -12.86
N LEU A 71 -24.65 -36.19 -12.52
CA LEU A 71 -23.74 -36.79 -11.55
C LEU A 71 -22.29 -36.74 -12.03
N VAL A 72 -22.04 -37.05 -13.31
CA VAL A 72 -20.69 -36.94 -13.90
C VAL A 72 -20.21 -35.49 -13.87
N GLN A 73 -21.05 -34.53 -14.26
CA GLN A 73 -20.69 -33.11 -14.26
C GLN A 73 -20.39 -32.60 -12.84
N ALA A 74 -21.24 -32.94 -11.86
CA ALA A 74 -21.02 -32.64 -10.45
C ALA A 74 -19.73 -33.27 -9.92
N THR A 75 -19.45 -34.52 -10.31
CA THR A 75 -18.21 -35.20 -9.94
C THR A 75 -16.99 -34.49 -10.53
N ILE A 76 -17.04 -34.07 -11.80
CA ILE A 76 -15.95 -33.34 -12.46
C ILE A 76 -15.72 -31.99 -11.77
N THR A 77 -16.77 -31.23 -11.46
CA THR A 77 -16.62 -29.90 -10.82
C THR A 77 -16.17 -30.00 -9.36
N VAL A 78 -16.67 -30.98 -8.60
CA VAL A 78 -16.17 -31.28 -7.25
C VAL A 78 -14.71 -31.72 -7.31
N ALA A 79 -14.34 -32.62 -8.22
CA ALA A 79 -12.97 -33.04 -8.40
C ALA A 79 -12.06 -31.86 -8.80
N ALA A 80 -12.51 -30.97 -9.69
CA ALA A 80 -11.79 -29.77 -10.08
C ALA A 80 -11.58 -28.85 -8.87
N THR A 81 -12.64 -28.59 -8.11
CA THR A 81 -12.60 -27.79 -6.87
C THR A 81 -11.64 -28.38 -5.84
N LEU A 82 -11.71 -29.69 -5.59
CA LEU A 82 -10.79 -30.36 -4.67
C LEU A 82 -9.34 -30.30 -5.18
N CYS A 83 -9.13 -30.37 -6.50
CA CYS A 83 -7.81 -30.20 -7.09
C CYS A 83 -7.29 -28.76 -6.97
N THR A 84 -8.14 -27.73 -7.05
CA THR A 84 -7.66 -26.34 -6.86
C THR A 84 -7.24 -26.05 -5.42
N PHE A 85 -7.78 -26.78 -4.44
CA PHE A 85 -7.34 -26.72 -3.05
C PHE A 85 -6.00 -27.42 -2.76
N ARG A 86 -5.47 -28.21 -3.71
CA ARG A 86 -4.23 -28.96 -3.51
C ARG A 86 -2.99 -28.11 -3.76
N GLY A 87 -2.02 -28.29 -2.86
CA GLY A 87 -0.70 -27.66 -2.93
C GLY A 87 -0.72 -26.17 -2.60
N THR A 88 0.47 -25.60 -2.59
CA THR A 88 0.73 -24.17 -2.37
C THR A 88 0.70 -23.39 -3.69
N PRO A 89 0.64 -22.04 -3.68
CA PRO A 89 0.64 -21.24 -4.91
C PRO A 89 1.80 -21.58 -5.86
N LEU A 90 2.97 -21.95 -5.33
CA LEU A 90 4.17 -22.30 -6.10
C LEU A 90 4.33 -23.80 -6.40
N GLU A 91 3.28 -24.62 -6.21
CA GLU A 91 3.24 -26.03 -6.61
C GLU A 91 2.20 -26.32 -7.71
N PRO A 92 2.37 -25.78 -8.95
CA PRO A 92 1.44 -26.02 -10.04
C PRO A 92 1.31 -27.51 -10.40
N SER A 93 2.33 -28.35 -10.17
CA SER A 93 2.25 -29.79 -10.42
C SER A 93 1.10 -30.48 -9.68
N LYS A 94 0.76 -30.02 -8.46
CA LYS A 94 -0.35 -30.55 -7.65
C LYS A 94 -1.72 -30.21 -8.24
N ARG A 95 -1.78 -29.21 -9.14
CA ARG A 95 -2.99 -28.73 -9.83
C ARG A 95 -3.04 -29.08 -11.31
N ARG A 96 -2.12 -29.91 -11.82
CA ARG A 96 -2.07 -30.31 -13.24
C ARG A 96 -3.37 -30.90 -13.79
N TRP A 97 -4.18 -31.50 -12.93
CA TRP A 97 -5.47 -32.07 -13.30
C TRP A 97 -6.58 -31.05 -13.47
N VAL A 98 -6.46 -29.85 -12.88
CA VAL A 98 -7.48 -28.81 -12.98
C VAL A 98 -7.76 -28.51 -14.45
N THR A 99 -6.73 -28.23 -15.25
CA THR A 99 -6.90 -27.97 -16.69
C THR A 99 -7.60 -29.10 -17.44
N ARG A 100 -7.25 -30.36 -17.15
CA ARG A 100 -7.91 -31.52 -17.80
C ARG A 100 -9.36 -31.66 -17.38
N LEU A 101 -9.66 -31.44 -16.10
CA LEU A 101 -11.02 -31.46 -15.56
C LEU A 101 -11.83 -30.27 -16.09
N SER A 102 -11.22 -29.11 -16.32
CA SER A 102 -11.85 -27.96 -16.99
C SER A 102 -12.26 -28.32 -18.42
N TRP A 103 -11.38 -28.95 -19.19
CA TRP A 103 -11.70 -29.42 -20.54
C TRP A 103 -12.79 -30.48 -20.54
N ALA A 104 -12.72 -31.45 -19.62
CA ALA A 104 -13.77 -32.44 -19.44
C ALA A 104 -15.11 -31.76 -19.14
N TYR A 105 -15.14 -30.81 -18.20
CA TYR A 105 -16.32 -30.03 -17.86
C TYR A 105 -16.87 -29.26 -19.07
N LEU A 106 -16.03 -28.52 -19.79
CA LEU A 106 -16.45 -27.77 -20.98
C LEU A 106 -17.02 -28.69 -22.07
N SER A 107 -16.47 -29.89 -22.23
CA SER A 107 -17.00 -30.87 -23.18
C SER A 107 -18.38 -31.41 -22.79
N THR A 108 -18.74 -31.39 -21.50
CA THR A 108 -20.08 -31.79 -21.05
C THR A 108 -21.17 -30.77 -21.39
N LEU A 109 -20.83 -29.49 -21.56
CA LEU A 109 -21.81 -28.43 -21.83
C LEU A 109 -22.61 -28.64 -23.13
N PRO A 110 -22.00 -28.90 -24.31
CA PRO A 110 -22.77 -29.17 -25.54
C PRO A 110 -23.54 -30.50 -25.46
N ILE A 111 -23.00 -31.51 -24.78
CA ILE A 111 -23.67 -32.81 -24.57
C ILE A 111 -24.95 -32.61 -23.74
N ASN A 112 -24.85 -31.85 -22.64
CA ASN A 112 -25.97 -31.46 -21.80
C ASN A 112 -27.02 -30.67 -22.59
N ALA A 113 -26.59 -29.71 -23.41
CA ALA A 113 -27.50 -28.92 -24.23
C ALA A 113 -28.32 -29.79 -25.20
N GLY A 114 -27.65 -30.72 -25.90
CA GLY A 114 -28.29 -31.64 -26.83
C GLY A 114 -29.27 -32.59 -26.13
N LEU A 115 -28.88 -33.16 -24.99
CA LEU A 115 -29.74 -34.05 -24.22
C LEU A 115 -30.93 -33.32 -23.61
N LEU A 116 -30.76 -32.10 -23.10
CA LEU A 116 -31.87 -31.30 -22.58
C LEU A 116 -32.84 -30.89 -23.68
N ALA A 117 -32.34 -30.56 -24.88
CA ALA A 117 -33.19 -30.29 -26.04
C ALA A 117 -34.02 -31.52 -26.44
N TYR A 118 -33.39 -32.70 -26.49
CA TYR A 118 -34.09 -33.97 -26.74
C TYR A 118 -35.11 -34.27 -25.64
N SER A 119 -34.75 -34.06 -24.38
CA SER A 119 -35.63 -34.30 -23.22
C SER A 119 -36.84 -33.37 -23.23
N ALA A 120 -36.63 -32.10 -23.58
CA ALA A 120 -37.72 -31.14 -23.75
C ALA A 120 -38.64 -31.57 -24.90
N TRP A 121 -38.08 -32.05 -26.02
CA TRP A 121 -38.88 -32.62 -27.10
C TRP A 121 -39.69 -33.84 -26.64
N VAL A 122 -39.11 -34.79 -25.91
CA VAL A 122 -39.83 -35.97 -25.36
C VAL A 122 -40.97 -35.55 -24.42
N VAL A 123 -40.74 -34.54 -23.58
CA VAL A 123 -41.77 -34.02 -22.67
C VAL A 123 -42.89 -33.31 -23.43
N LEU A 124 -42.57 -32.54 -24.48
CA LEU A 124 -43.54 -31.76 -25.25
C LEU A 124 -44.30 -32.59 -26.30
N ALA A 125 -43.65 -33.59 -26.89
CA ALA A 125 -44.25 -34.47 -27.90
C ALA A 125 -45.01 -35.65 -27.28
N GLY A 126 -44.79 -35.93 -26.00
CA GLY A 126 -45.50 -36.97 -25.26
C GLY A 126 -46.98 -36.64 -25.08
N ASP A 127 -47.83 -37.65 -25.25
CA ASP A 127 -49.30 -37.59 -25.16
C ASP A 127 -49.84 -37.42 -23.72
N GLY A 128 -48.96 -37.29 -22.72
CA GLY A 128 -49.34 -37.09 -21.32
C GLY A 128 -49.86 -38.35 -20.61
N SER A 129 -50.27 -39.37 -21.37
CA SER A 129 -51.06 -40.51 -20.88
C SER A 129 -50.28 -41.49 -20.00
N CYS A 130 -48.96 -41.56 -20.16
CA CYS A 130 -48.09 -42.55 -19.50
C CYS A 130 -47.18 -41.94 -18.41
N TRP A 131 -47.39 -40.69 -17.99
CA TRP A 131 -46.65 -40.12 -16.85
C TRP A 131 -47.23 -40.60 -15.51
N SER A 132 -46.38 -40.89 -14.52
CA SER A 132 -46.74 -41.53 -13.23
C SER A 132 -47.75 -40.77 -12.33
N SER A 133 -48.27 -39.65 -12.80
CA SER A 133 -49.30 -38.84 -12.13
C SER A 133 -50.37 -38.30 -13.09
N GLY A 134 -50.35 -38.68 -14.37
CA GLY A 134 -51.17 -38.05 -15.43
C GLY A 134 -50.85 -36.57 -15.66
N ASN A 135 -49.76 -36.06 -15.08
CA ASN A 135 -49.41 -34.64 -15.09
C ASN A 135 -48.00 -34.41 -15.66
N THR A 136 -47.92 -33.76 -16.81
CA THR A 136 -46.66 -33.41 -17.50
C THR A 136 -45.92 -32.23 -16.86
N SER A 137 -46.58 -31.48 -15.97
CA SER A 137 -46.00 -30.25 -15.38
C SER A 137 -44.71 -30.50 -14.62
N MET A 138 -44.56 -31.64 -13.97
CA MET A 138 -43.38 -31.92 -13.15
C MET A 138 -42.14 -32.33 -13.96
N PRO A 139 -42.22 -33.32 -14.89
CA PRO A 139 -41.13 -33.57 -15.85
C PRO A 139 -40.74 -32.31 -16.63
N ALA A 140 -41.73 -31.51 -17.03
CA ALA A 140 -41.48 -30.21 -17.65
C ALA A 140 -40.70 -29.29 -16.70
N THR A 141 -41.11 -29.15 -15.44
CA THR A 141 -40.42 -28.33 -14.44
C THR A 141 -38.97 -28.79 -14.22
N ILE A 142 -38.72 -30.10 -14.19
CA ILE A 142 -37.37 -30.65 -14.04
C ILE A 142 -36.51 -30.32 -15.26
N VAL A 143 -37.02 -30.56 -16.47
CA VAL A 143 -36.29 -30.30 -17.73
C VAL A 143 -36.05 -28.80 -17.93
N PHE A 144 -37.07 -27.95 -17.76
CA PHE A 144 -36.92 -26.51 -17.90
C PHE A 144 -36.09 -25.89 -16.77
N GLY A 145 -36.16 -26.44 -15.55
CA GLY A 145 -35.26 -26.09 -14.46
C GLY A 145 -33.80 -26.42 -14.79
N ALA A 146 -33.56 -27.59 -15.38
CA ALA A 146 -32.23 -28.02 -15.83
C ALA A 146 -31.69 -27.14 -16.97
N ILE A 147 -32.54 -26.75 -17.91
CA ILE A 147 -32.21 -25.74 -18.94
C ILE A 147 -31.85 -24.41 -18.29
N GLY A 148 -32.62 -23.95 -17.30
CA GLY A 148 -32.33 -22.73 -16.54
C GLY A 148 -30.97 -22.78 -15.85
N VAL A 149 -30.61 -23.91 -15.25
CA VAL A 149 -29.28 -24.12 -14.64
C VAL A 149 -28.18 -24.11 -15.70
N LEU A 150 -28.36 -24.77 -16.84
CA LEU A 150 -27.36 -24.77 -17.92
C LEU A 150 -27.16 -23.36 -18.49
N VAL A 151 -28.25 -22.61 -18.72
CA VAL A 151 -28.19 -21.21 -19.14
C VAL A 151 -27.48 -20.37 -18.08
N GLY A 152 -27.81 -20.55 -16.80
CA GLY A 152 -27.13 -19.87 -15.70
C GLY A 152 -25.63 -20.18 -15.64
N GLN A 153 -25.23 -21.43 -15.87
CA GLN A 153 -23.82 -21.83 -15.96
C GLN A 153 -23.13 -21.22 -17.19
N LEU A 154 -23.79 -21.18 -18.34
CA LEU A 154 -23.26 -20.57 -19.56
C LEU A 154 -23.09 -19.07 -19.39
N VAL A 155 -24.09 -18.37 -18.83
CA VAL A 155 -24.01 -16.94 -18.50
C VAL A 155 -22.91 -16.71 -17.47
N GLY A 156 -22.83 -17.52 -16.41
CA GLY A 156 -21.76 -17.42 -15.42
C GLY A 156 -20.38 -17.61 -16.04
N TRP A 157 -20.23 -18.57 -16.96
CA TRP A 157 -19.00 -18.78 -17.72
C TRP A 157 -18.70 -17.61 -18.66
N LEU A 158 -19.68 -17.10 -19.41
CA LEU A 158 -19.51 -15.94 -20.30
C LEU A 158 -19.17 -14.67 -19.53
N VAL A 159 -19.79 -14.43 -18.36
CA VAL A 159 -19.45 -13.31 -17.48
C VAL A 159 -18.04 -13.48 -16.95
N THR A 160 -17.67 -14.69 -16.51
CA THR A 160 -16.31 -14.98 -16.02
C THR A 160 -15.28 -14.84 -17.14
N TRP A 161 -15.54 -15.41 -18.32
CA TRP A 161 -14.72 -15.31 -19.53
C TRP A 161 -14.57 -13.86 -19.98
N ASN A 162 -15.67 -13.12 -20.13
CA ASN A 162 -15.62 -11.71 -20.51
C ASN A 162 -14.92 -10.85 -19.45
N SER A 163 -15.03 -11.21 -18.17
CA SER A 163 -14.28 -10.54 -17.09
C SER A 163 -12.78 -10.89 -17.08
N LEU A 164 -12.37 -12.00 -17.71
CA LEU A 164 -11.00 -12.55 -17.65
C LEU A 164 -10.22 -12.48 -18.97
N CYS A 165 -10.89 -12.50 -20.13
CA CYS A 165 -10.25 -12.77 -21.42
C CYS A 165 -9.97 -11.55 -22.29
N ASP A 166 -10.69 -10.44 -22.09
CA ASP A 166 -10.60 -9.28 -23.00
C ASP A 166 -9.92 -8.06 -22.37
N VAL A 167 -9.10 -8.32 -21.37
CA VAL A 167 -8.54 -7.26 -20.58
C VAL A 167 -7.03 -7.43 -20.57
N GLU A 168 -6.30 -6.47 -21.14
CA GLU A 168 -4.85 -6.36 -20.96
C GLU A 168 -4.52 -6.64 -19.49
N ALA A 169 -3.45 -7.40 -19.20
CA ALA A 169 -3.15 -7.90 -17.85
C ALA A 169 -3.19 -6.81 -16.74
N GLY A 170 -3.07 -5.53 -17.10
CA GLY A 170 -3.30 -4.39 -16.21
C GLY A 170 -4.75 -4.14 -15.78
N ASN A 171 -5.75 -4.34 -16.65
CA ASN A 171 -7.15 -3.96 -16.42
C ASN A 171 -8.05 -5.12 -15.92
N VAL A 172 -7.61 -6.41 -15.96
CA VAL A 172 -8.41 -7.61 -15.58
C VAL A 172 -8.92 -7.50 -14.14
N TRP A 173 -8.07 -6.93 -13.30
CA TRP A 173 -8.37 -6.68 -11.90
C TRP A 173 -9.43 -5.59 -11.70
N HIS A 174 -9.50 -4.57 -12.57
CA HIS A 174 -10.52 -3.52 -12.49
C HIS A 174 -11.92 -4.12 -12.65
N ALA A 175 -12.07 -5.15 -13.50
CA ALA A 175 -13.31 -5.91 -13.62
C ALA A 175 -13.54 -6.81 -12.40
N LEU A 176 -12.58 -7.69 -12.05
CA LEU A 176 -12.68 -8.66 -10.93
C LEU A 176 -12.87 -8.02 -9.54
N THR A 177 -12.26 -6.85 -9.32
CA THR A 177 -12.40 -6.08 -8.07
C THR A 177 -13.73 -5.38 -7.97
N ARG A 178 -14.29 -4.95 -9.10
CA ARG A 178 -15.61 -4.32 -9.14
C ARG A 178 -16.74 -5.37 -9.09
N THR A 179 -16.55 -6.58 -9.64
CA THR A 179 -17.66 -7.53 -9.87
C THR A 179 -17.74 -8.73 -8.91
N GLY A 180 -16.74 -9.09 -8.10
CA GLY A 180 -16.91 -10.28 -7.25
C GLY A 180 -16.00 -10.44 -6.04
N VAL A 181 -14.71 -10.75 -6.25
CA VAL A 181 -13.85 -11.23 -5.16
C VAL A 181 -13.23 -10.09 -4.36
N SER A 182 -12.77 -9.01 -5.00
CA SER A 182 -12.41 -7.82 -4.23
C SER A 182 -13.65 -7.08 -3.75
N SER A 183 -14.78 -7.07 -4.47
CA SER A 183 -16.04 -6.61 -3.86
C SER A 183 -16.37 -7.40 -2.60
N LEU A 184 -16.20 -8.72 -2.53
CA LEU A 184 -16.40 -9.49 -1.30
C LEU A 184 -15.33 -9.18 -0.24
N VAL A 185 -14.04 -9.21 -0.57
CA VAL A 185 -12.95 -8.90 0.39
C VAL A 185 -12.98 -7.44 0.85
N HIS A 186 -13.40 -6.52 -0.01
CA HIS A 186 -13.57 -5.10 0.26
C HIS A 186 -14.93 -4.84 0.92
N LEU A 187 -15.99 -5.63 0.67
CA LEU A 187 -17.25 -5.57 1.42
C LEU A 187 -17.01 -6.07 2.84
N CYS A 188 -16.36 -7.22 3.01
CA CYS A 188 -16.01 -7.83 4.30
C CYS A 188 -14.95 -7.00 5.05
N GLY A 189 -13.88 -6.57 4.38
CA GLY A 189 -12.79 -5.78 4.96
C GLY A 189 -13.14 -4.29 5.15
N SER A 190 -14.09 -3.75 4.40
CA SER A 190 -14.63 -2.39 4.63
C SER A 190 -15.89 -2.36 5.49
N HIS A 191 -16.43 -3.53 5.86
CA HIS A 191 -17.42 -3.65 6.92
C HIS A 191 -16.74 -3.25 8.23
N GLY A 192 -17.08 -2.08 8.77
CA GLY A 192 -16.45 -1.53 9.98
C GLY A 192 -15.21 -0.66 9.76
N ALA A 193 -14.61 -0.60 8.56
CA ALA A 193 -13.52 0.36 8.33
C ALA A 193 -14.05 1.81 8.35
N GLU A 194 -13.55 2.63 9.27
CA GLU A 194 -13.92 4.05 9.45
C GLU A 194 -13.54 4.91 8.23
N HIS A 195 -12.56 4.48 7.46
CA HIS A 195 -12.08 5.15 6.24
C HIS A 195 -12.09 4.16 5.07
N ARG A 196 -12.90 4.46 4.05
CA ARG A 196 -12.74 3.83 2.73
C ARG A 196 -11.67 4.64 2.01
N GLY A 197 -10.44 4.12 1.98
CA GLY A 197 -9.43 4.67 1.07
C GLY A 197 -9.93 4.60 -0.38
N PRO A 198 -9.37 5.41 -1.29
CA PRO A 198 -9.71 5.30 -2.70
C PRO A 198 -9.31 3.89 -3.18
N ALA A 199 -10.29 3.07 -3.55
CA ALA A 199 -10.09 1.77 -4.20
C ALA A 199 -8.97 1.74 -5.27
N PRO A 200 -8.79 2.78 -6.13
CA PRO A 200 -7.71 2.77 -7.11
C PRO A 200 -6.30 2.72 -6.52
N ALA A 201 -6.06 3.17 -5.28
CA ALA A 201 -4.71 3.17 -4.71
C ALA A 201 -4.24 1.75 -4.32
N LEU A 202 -5.13 0.92 -3.79
CA LEU A 202 -4.81 -0.48 -3.50
C LEU A 202 -4.62 -1.30 -4.78
N GLU A 203 -5.41 -1.00 -5.80
CA GLU A 203 -5.27 -1.60 -7.12
C GLU A 203 -3.96 -1.21 -7.81
N GLU A 204 -3.59 0.07 -7.79
CA GLU A 204 -2.31 0.52 -8.33
C GLU A 204 -1.16 -0.16 -7.58
N MET A 205 -1.21 -0.21 -6.24
CA MET A 205 -0.21 -0.91 -5.44
C MET A 205 -0.13 -2.41 -5.77
N ALA A 206 -1.27 -3.10 -5.89
CA ALA A 206 -1.30 -4.51 -6.28
C ALA A 206 -0.75 -4.71 -7.70
N THR A 207 -1.02 -3.79 -8.61
CA THR A 207 -0.54 -3.81 -10.00
C THR A 207 0.97 -3.60 -10.06
N GLN A 208 1.50 -2.65 -9.28
CA GLN A 208 2.95 -2.42 -9.19
C GLN A 208 3.65 -3.61 -8.53
N LEU A 209 3.08 -4.16 -7.45
CA LEU A 209 3.62 -5.36 -6.82
C LEU A 209 3.61 -6.55 -7.78
N GLN A 210 2.55 -6.72 -8.56
CA GLN A 210 2.47 -7.73 -9.61
C GLN A 210 3.58 -7.54 -10.66
N ARG A 211 3.80 -6.29 -11.12
CA ARG A 211 4.90 -5.98 -12.07
C ARG A 211 6.26 -6.35 -11.50
N LEU A 212 6.48 -6.12 -10.20
CA LEU A 212 7.71 -6.50 -9.52
C LEU A 212 7.84 -8.01 -9.29
N MET A 213 6.71 -8.72 -9.22
CA MET A 213 6.63 -10.17 -9.17
C MET A 213 6.64 -10.82 -10.57
N ALA A 214 6.90 -10.07 -11.64
CA ALA A 214 6.92 -10.59 -13.00
C ALA A 214 7.92 -11.76 -13.18
N GLY A 215 9.01 -11.78 -12.40
CA GLY A 215 9.98 -12.88 -12.41
C GLY A 215 9.41 -14.26 -12.04
N ILE A 216 8.24 -14.30 -11.39
CA ILE A 216 7.51 -15.55 -11.06
C ILE A 216 6.16 -15.67 -11.79
N ASP A 217 5.91 -14.83 -12.78
CA ASP A 217 4.64 -14.77 -13.53
C ASP A 217 3.39 -14.60 -12.63
N GLY A 218 3.54 -13.89 -11.50
CA GLY A 218 2.48 -13.74 -10.51
C GLY A 218 1.25 -12.96 -11.01
N GLU A 219 0.06 -13.38 -10.58
CA GLU A 219 -1.20 -12.64 -10.76
C GLU A 219 -1.42 -11.66 -9.59
N LYS A 220 -2.36 -10.72 -9.71
CA LYS A 220 -2.63 -9.75 -8.62
C LYS A 220 -3.15 -10.42 -7.35
N THR A 221 -3.82 -11.56 -7.48
CA THR A 221 -4.21 -12.41 -6.34
C THR A 221 -3.00 -13.02 -5.64
N ASP A 222 -1.93 -13.36 -6.37
CA ASP A 222 -0.66 -13.79 -5.79
C ASP A 222 0.07 -12.63 -5.12
N ALA A 223 -0.03 -11.41 -5.67
CA ALA A 223 0.47 -10.20 -5.01
C ALA A 223 -0.25 -9.95 -3.66
N ALA A 224 -1.58 -10.11 -3.63
CA ALA A 224 -2.37 -9.99 -2.40
C ALA A 224 -2.04 -11.10 -1.38
N ALA A 225 -1.97 -12.36 -1.81
CA ALA A 225 -1.55 -13.47 -0.96
C ALA A 225 -0.10 -13.29 -0.48
N GLY A 226 0.77 -12.80 -1.36
CA GLY A 226 2.16 -12.46 -1.07
C GLY A 226 2.27 -11.41 0.03
N LEU A 227 1.49 -10.34 0.00
CA LEU A 227 1.46 -9.34 1.07
C LEU A 227 1.06 -9.95 2.41
N VAL A 228 0.06 -10.85 2.41
CA VAL A 228 -0.33 -11.57 3.63
C VAL A 228 0.82 -12.45 4.11
N CYS A 229 1.50 -13.16 3.23
CA CYS A 229 2.67 -13.97 3.58
C CYS A 229 3.84 -13.12 4.08
N ALA A 230 4.09 -11.95 3.49
CA ALA A 230 5.09 -11.00 3.96
C ALA A 230 4.75 -10.51 5.37
N LYS A 231 3.48 -10.19 5.65
CA LYS A 231 3.02 -9.90 7.00
C LYS A 231 3.32 -11.06 7.97
N LEU A 232 2.98 -12.30 7.59
CA LEU A 232 3.22 -13.47 8.43
C LEU A 232 4.72 -13.66 8.72
N LEU A 233 5.59 -13.43 7.74
CA LEU A 233 7.05 -13.46 7.92
C LEU A 233 7.54 -12.36 8.87
N GLN A 234 7.00 -11.14 8.74
CA GLN A 234 7.32 -10.04 9.66
C GLN A 234 6.89 -10.38 11.08
N ASP A 235 5.69 -10.92 11.27
CA ASP A 235 5.17 -11.32 12.58
C ASP A 235 5.99 -12.48 13.18
N GLU A 236 6.43 -13.46 12.37
CA GLU A 236 7.33 -14.55 12.78
C GLU A 236 8.69 -13.99 13.25
N ALA A 237 9.26 -13.06 12.47
CA ALA A 237 10.56 -12.48 12.75
C ALA A 237 10.55 -11.61 14.02
N VAL A 238 9.46 -10.87 14.27
CA VAL A 238 9.24 -10.14 15.52
C VAL A 238 9.14 -11.09 16.71
N ALA A 239 8.36 -12.18 16.58
CA ALA A 239 8.23 -13.17 17.63
C ALA A 239 9.58 -13.84 17.95
N ALA A 240 10.38 -14.14 16.93
CA ALA A 240 11.73 -14.70 17.10
C ALA A 240 12.68 -13.71 17.80
N ALA A 241 12.64 -12.43 17.43
CA ALA A 241 13.45 -11.39 18.07
C ALA A 241 13.06 -11.19 19.54
N ALA A 242 11.76 -11.16 19.83
CA ALA A 242 11.25 -11.08 21.21
C ALA A 242 11.64 -12.30 22.04
N ALA A 243 11.56 -13.51 21.48
CA ALA A 243 12.00 -14.74 22.14
C ALA A 243 13.51 -14.76 22.39
N ALA A 244 14.32 -14.18 21.49
CA ALA A 244 15.76 -14.04 21.68
C ALA A 244 16.10 -13.06 22.82
N ALA A 245 15.40 -11.92 22.88
CA ALA A 245 15.58 -10.92 23.93
C ALA A 245 15.10 -11.38 25.32
N ALA A 246 14.15 -12.31 25.38
CA ALA A 246 13.63 -12.85 26.63
C ALA A 246 14.51 -13.96 27.24
N ARG A 247 15.52 -14.46 26.53
CA ARG A 247 16.46 -15.45 27.10
C ARG A 247 17.28 -14.73 28.17
N PRO A 248 17.15 -15.09 29.46
CA PRO A 248 17.96 -14.47 30.50
C PRO A 248 19.43 -14.70 30.14
N ASP A 249 20.22 -13.62 30.12
CA ASP A 249 21.67 -13.71 29.98
C ASP A 249 22.16 -14.66 31.07
N GLU A 250 22.51 -15.90 30.73
CA GLU A 250 23.05 -16.85 31.70
C GLU A 250 24.33 -16.24 32.28
N PRO A 251 24.30 -15.75 33.53
CA PRO A 251 25.40 -14.99 34.09
C PRO A 251 26.45 -16.02 34.53
N GLY A 252 27.33 -16.47 33.63
CA GLY A 252 28.31 -17.48 34.03
C GLY A 252 29.33 -17.99 33.02
N LYS A 253 29.20 -17.75 31.71
CA LYS A 253 30.23 -18.14 30.73
C LYS A 253 30.80 -16.91 30.05
N GLY A 254 31.88 -16.40 30.65
CA GLY A 254 32.46 -15.10 30.33
C GLY A 254 33.04 -14.93 28.92
N GLY A 255 33.11 -13.66 28.51
CA GLY A 255 34.22 -13.12 27.72
C GLY A 255 34.10 -13.11 26.19
N GLY A 256 32.97 -13.50 25.59
CA GLY A 256 32.80 -13.49 24.13
C GLY A 256 31.99 -12.31 23.63
N LEU A 257 32.58 -11.48 22.77
CA LEU A 257 32.00 -10.31 22.06
C LEU A 257 30.53 -10.50 21.66
N ALA A 258 29.73 -9.45 21.86
CA ALA A 258 28.37 -9.35 21.36
C ALA A 258 28.32 -9.72 19.86
N PRO A 259 27.24 -10.37 19.37
CA PRO A 259 27.11 -10.65 17.95
C PRO A 259 26.92 -9.33 17.21
N ASP A 260 28.02 -8.74 16.74
CA ASP A 260 27.99 -7.67 15.77
C ASP A 260 27.08 -8.13 14.63
N ALA A 261 26.08 -7.31 14.30
CA ALA A 261 25.25 -7.47 13.13
C ALA A 261 26.13 -7.30 11.90
N VAL A 262 26.87 -8.35 11.53
CA VAL A 262 27.74 -8.35 10.36
C VAL A 262 26.87 -8.08 9.14
N PRO A 263 27.07 -6.96 8.42
CA PRO A 263 26.48 -6.80 7.12
C PRO A 263 27.09 -7.89 6.24
N LEU A 264 26.27 -8.86 5.84
CA LEU A 264 26.65 -9.91 4.90
C LEU A 264 26.95 -9.28 3.54
N ALA A 265 28.17 -8.75 3.40
CA ALA A 265 28.78 -8.51 2.10
C ALA A 265 29.03 -9.89 1.48
N ALA A 266 28.41 -10.12 0.31
CA ALA A 266 28.58 -11.34 -0.47
C ALA A 266 30.06 -11.52 -0.86
N GLY A 267 30.79 -12.34 -0.11
CA GLY A 267 32.17 -12.71 -0.41
C GLY A 267 32.23 -13.66 -1.60
N SER A 268 33.07 -13.33 -2.59
CA SER A 268 33.33 -14.13 -3.77
C SER A 268 34.12 -15.40 -3.42
N VAL A 269 33.48 -16.56 -3.50
CA VAL A 269 34.17 -17.86 -3.40
C VAL A 269 34.70 -18.21 -4.80
N SER A 270 36.02 -18.12 -4.96
CA SER A 270 36.71 -18.50 -6.19
C SER A 270 37.09 -19.99 -6.19
N ALA A 271 36.91 -20.61 -7.34
CA ALA A 271 36.79 -22.05 -7.56
C ALA A 271 38.13 -22.77 -7.80
N VAL A 272 38.31 -23.97 -7.24
CA VAL A 272 39.10 -25.06 -7.85
C VAL A 272 38.61 -26.43 -7.35
N HIS A 273 37.77 -27.13 -8.13
CA HIS A 273 37.84 -28.60 -8.29
C HIS A 273 36.84 -29.06 -9.38
N ARG A 274 37.37 -29.70 -10.42
CA ARG A 274 36.64 -30.09 -11.64
C ARG A 274 36.72 -31.61 -11.79
N GLY A 275 35.65 -32.33 -11.45
CA GLY A 275 35.59 -33.79 -11.67
C GLY A 275 34.55 -34.53 -10.82
N LYS A 276 33.27 -34.18 -10.99
CA LYS A 276 31.99 -34.77 -10.46
C LYS A 276 30.99 -33.63 -10.18
N SER A 277 30.89 -32.69 -11.14
CA SER A 277 30.47 -31.32 -10.86
C SER A 277 28.96 -31.05 -10.92
N SER A 278 28.11 -31.95 -11.43
CA SER A 278 26.68 -31.64 -11.59
C SER A 278 25.89 -31.76 -10.28
N GLU A 279 26.05 -32.87 -9.55
CA GLU A 279 25.34 -33.09 -8.27
C GLU A 279 25.86 -32.17 -7.17
N HIS A 280 27.17 -31.99 -7.07
CA HIS A 280 27.76 -31.07 -6.09
C HIS A 280 27.36 -29.61 -6.37
N SER A 281 27.23 -29.22 -7.64
CA SER A 281 26.73 -27.89 -8.02
C SER A 281 25.25 -27.68 -7.70
N ALA A 282 24.42 -28.72 -7.72
CA ALA A 282 23.02 -28.62 -7.34
C ALA A 282 22.84 -28.48 -5.82
N ALA A 283 23.60 -29.26 -5.04
CA ALA A 283 23.60 -29.18 -3.58
C ALA A 283 24.06 -27.81 -3.07
N LEU A 284 25.20 -27.30 -3.59
CA LEU A 284 25.71 -25.97 -3.23
C LEU A 284 24.72 -24.85 -3.56
N ARG A 285 24.06 -24.92 -4.73
CA ARG A 285 23.01 -23.95 -5.10
C ARG A 285 21.81 -23.99 -4.15
N SER A 286 21.44 -25.17 -3.67
CA SER A 286 20.36 -25.31 -2.68
C SER A 286 20.74 -24.67 -1.34
N GLU A 287 21.96 -24.90 -0.85
CA GLU A 287 22.44 -24.28 0.40
C GLU A 287 22.49 -22.76 0.31
N GLU A 288 23.03 -22.20 -0.78
CA GLU A 288 23.04 -20.75 -0.98
C GLU A 288 21.63 -20.16 -1.06
N LEU A 289 20.70 -20.85 -1.73
CA LEU A 289 19.31 -20.42 -1.81
C LEU A 289 18.65 -20.43 -0.43
N LEU A 290 18.87 -21.47 0.37
CA LEU A 290 18.38 -21.55 1.74
C LEU A 290 19.01 -20.47 2.63
N ALA A 291 20.29 -20.16 2.46
CA ALA A 291 20.95 -19.07 3.15
C ALA A 291 20.35 -17.69 2.79
N TRP A 292 20.10 -17.46 1.49
CA TRP A 292 19.45 -16.24 1.01
C TRP A 292 18.03 -16.10 1.55
N THR A 293 17.20 -17.16 1.48
CA THR A 293 15.83 -17.15 2.02
C THR A 293 15.80 -16.93 3.52
N ALA A 294 16.73 -17.54 4.27
CA ALA A 294 16.89 -17.29 5.70
C ALA A 294 17.29 -15.82 5.97
N GLY A 295 18.12 -15.23 5.11
CA GLY A 295 18.44 -13.81 5.12
C GLY A 295 17.20 -12.91 4.93
N VAL A 296 16.32 -13.25 3.97
CA VAL A 296 15.04 -12.55 3.77
C VAL A 296 14.15 -12.65 5.01
N CYS A 297 14.05 -13.83 5.63
CA CYS A 297 13.26 -14.04 6.84
C CYS A 297 13.81 -13.22 8.02
N ARG A 298 15.13 -13.18 8.23
CA ARG A 298 15.76 -12.33 9.26
C ARG A 298 15.56 -10.85 8.96
N GLY A 299 15.73 -10.43 7.70
CA GLY A 299 15.51 -9.05 7.27
C GLY A 299 14.06 -8.57 7.43
N ALA A 300 13.09 -9.48 7.52
CA ALA A 300 11.71 -9.13 7.84
C ALA A 300 11.57 -8.53 9.25
N ALA A 301 12.45 -8.89 10.21
CA ALA A 301 12.48 -8.27 11.53
C ALA A 301 12.87 -6.79 11.48
N ALA A 302 13.69 -6.37 10.51
CA ALA A 302 14.09 -4.97 10.34
C ALA A 302 12.92 -4.03 9.96
N ALA A 303 11.73 -4.58 9.64
CA ALA A 303 10.50 -3.78 9.55
C ALA A 303 10.01 -3.28 10.93
N CYS A 304 10.51 -3.88 12.02
CA CYS A 304 10.13 -3.62 13.41
C CYS A 304 11.36 -3.18 14.20
N PRO A 305 11.66 -1.87 14.23
CA PRO A 305 12.82 -1.38 14.96
C PRO A 305 12.74 -1.71 16.44
N ALA A 306 13.86 -2.17 17.00
CA ALA A 306 14.09 -2.13 18.43
C ALA A 306 14.21 -0.65 18.84
N THR A 307 13.53 -0.26 19.90
CA THR A 307 13.58 1.09 20.47
C THR A 307 14.99 1.36 21.00
N CYS A 308 15.85 2.00 20.20
CA CYS A 308 17.24 2.30 20.59
C CYS A 308 17.56 3.80 20.64
N CYS A 309 16.59 4.69 20.38
CA CYS A 309 16.86 6.11 20.27
C CYS A 309 16.21 6.97 21.36
N GLY A 310 16.75 8.18 21.56
CA GLY A 310 16.30 9.12 22.58
C GLY A 310 14.83 9.51 22.43
N THR A 311 14.10 9.48 23.54
CA THR A 311 12.72 9.98 23.62
C THR A 311 12.68 11.46 23.26
N ALA A 312 11.76 11.84 22.38
CA ALA A 312 11.57 13.24 22.01
C ALA A 312 10.99 14.04 23.17
N ALA A 313 11.38 15.31 23.29
CA ALA A 313 10.87 16.18 24.33
C ALA A 313 9.39 16.51 24.07
N ALA A 314 8.64 16.80 25.14
CA ALA A 314 7.24 17.20 25.03
C ALA A 314 7.04 18.44 24.14
N ALA A 315 7.99 19.39 24.20
CA ALA A 315 7.99 20.58 23.36
C ALA A 315 8.10 20.23 21.86
N ASP A 316 8.95 19.26 21.49
CA ASP A 316 9.09 18.81 20.10
C ASP A 316 7.76 18.25 19.57
N VAL A 317 7.03 17.51 20.41
CA VAL A 317 5.72 16.94 20.06
C VAL A 317 4.66 18.03 19.93
N GLN A 318 4.67 19.04 20.80
CA GLN A 318 3.76 20.18 20.74
C GLN A 318 4.01 21.02 19.48
N ASP A 319 5.27 21.25 19.11
CA ASP A 319 5.62 21.92 17.86
C ASP A 319 5.19 21.07 16.66
N ALA A 320 5.47 19.76 16.67
CA ALA A 320 5.00 18.85 15.64
C ALA A 320 3.47 18.88 15.49
N GLU A 321 2.71 18.93 16.59
CA GLU A 321 1.25 19.06 16.54
C GLU A 321 0.82 20.40 15.95
N ARG A 322 1.42 21.51 16.42
CA ARG A 322 1.12 22.86 15.95
C ARG A 322 1.29 22.98 14.44
N TRP A 323 2.45 22.58 13.92
CA TRP A 323 2.75 22.72 12.48
C TRP A 323 1.98 21.72 11.62
N ALA A 324 1.58 20.56 12.18
CA ALA A 324 0.73 19.58 11.49
C ALA A 324 -0.66 20.15 11.17
N ARG A 325 -1.17 21.07 12.00
CA ARG A 325 -2.45 21.74 11.76
C ARG A 325 -2.41 22.59 10.48
N TYR A 326 -1.29 23.25 10.18
CA TYR A 326 -1.13 24.04 8.94
C TYR A 326 -1.02 23.17 7.70
N ALA A 327 -0.22 22.09 7.76
CA ALA A 327 -0.16 21.11 6.68
C ALA A 327 -1.54 20.47 6.42
N THR A 328 -2.30 20.20 7.48
CA THR A 328 -3.64 19.61 7.38
C THR A 328 -4.69 20.62 6.90
N ALA A 329 -4.59 21.88 7.32
CA ALA A 329 -5.51 22.95 6.94
C ALA A 329 -5.49 23.21 5.43
N ALA A 330 -4.35 22.98 4.76
CA ALA A 330 -4.24 23.07 3.30
C ALA A 330 -5.16 22.08 2.55
N TYR A 331 -5.63 21.00 3.19
CA TYR A 331 -6.61 20.09 2.58
C TYR A 331 -8.03 20.68 2.49
N GLY A 332 -8.31 21.77 3.21
CA GLY A 332 -9.61 22.43 3.23
C GLY A 332 -10.72 21.54 3.82
N ALA A 333 -11.88 21.50 3.18
CA ALA A 333 -13.05 20.76 3.66
C ALA A 333 -12.84 19.24 3.62
N ARG A 334 -11.86 18.76 2.84
CA ARG A 334 -11.54 17.33 2.73
C ARG A 334 -11.13 16.72 4.07
N GLN A 335 -10.41 17.47 4.91
CA GLN A 335 -9.99 16.97 6.23
C GLN A 335 -11.17 16.74 7.19
N HIS A 336 -12.28 17.49 7.04
CA HIS A 336 -13.50 17.25 7.84
C HIS A 336 -14.18 15.94 7.48
N LEU A 337 -14.18 15.58 6.19
CA LEU A 337 -14.72 14.29 5.74
C LEU A 337 -13.93 13.13 6.34
N TRP A 338 -12.62 13.30 6.54
CA TRP A 338 -11.76 12.28 7.16
C TRP A 338 -11.95 12.19 8.67
N ARG A 339 -11.97 13.32 9.38
CA ARG A 339 -12.11 13.32 10.86
C ARG A 339 -13.40 12.66 11.36
N ARG A 340 -14.50 12.72 10.60
CA ARG A 340 -15.82 12.21 11.04
C ARG A 340 -16.15 10.79 10.60
N GLY A 341 -15.30 10.16 9.78
CA GLY A 341 -15.58 8.85 9.20
C GLY A 341 -16.94 8.80 8.47
N LYS A 342 -17.49 7.59 8.27
CA LYS A 342 -18.77 7.36 7.58
C LYS A 342 -20.01 8.00 8.25
N ARG A 343 -19.90 8.52 9.49
CA ARG A 343 -21.08 8.77 10.35
C ARG A 343 -21.92 10.01 10.03
N SER A 344 -21.69 10.77 8.96
CA SER A 344 -22.75 11.59 8.29
C SER A 344 -22.19 12.57 7.25
N GLY A 345 -22.19 12.16 5.98
CA GLY A 345 -21.92 13.09 4.88
C GLY A 345 -22.85 14.32 4.91
N CYS A 346 -24.10 14.15 5.36
CA CYS A 346 -25.06 15.25 5.50
C CYS A 346 -24.69 16.22 6.64
N ALA A 347 -24.32 15.75 7.83
CA ALA A 347 -24.01 16.65 8.95
C ALA A 347 -22.66 17.36 8.75
N ALA A 348 -21.66 16.67 8.19
CA ALA A 348 -20.40 17.30 7.79
C ALA A 348 -20.64 18.38 6.73
N SER A 349 -21.45 18.09 5.70
CA SER A 349 -21.80 19.08 4.67
C SER A 349 -22.59 20.27 5.25
N LYS A 350 -23.54 20.03 6.15
CA LYS A 350 -24.30 21.09 6.82
C LYS A 350 -23.40 21.97 7.70
N GLN A 351 -22.46 21.37 8.45
CA GLN A 351 -21.49 22.13 9.23
C GLN A 351 -20.58 22.96 8.34
N LEU A 352 -20.03 22.38 7.28
CA LEU A 352 -19.19 23.11 6.31
C LEU A 352 -19.97 24.26 5.65
N ALA A 353 -21.25 24.08 5.34
CA ALA A 353 -22.10 25.14 4.83
C ALA A 353 -22.30 26.27 5.87
N ARG A 354 -22.51 25.93 7.14
CA ARG A 354 -22.61 26.92 8.23
C ARG A 354 -21.31 27.69 8.43
N LEU A 355 -20.17 27.01 8.39
CA LEU A 355 -18.86 27.64 8.52
C LEU A 355 -18.53 28.53 7.33
N ALA A 356 -18.88 28.11 6.11
CA ALA A 356 -18.73 28.93 4.92
C ALA A 356 -19.62 30.18 5.00
N ALA A 357 -20.86 30.05 5.51
CA ALA A 357 -21.75 31.19 5.73
C ALA A 357 -21.20 32.14 6.83
N ALA A 358 -20.65 31.60 7.91
CA ALA A 358 -20.01 32.39 8.97
C ALA A 358 -18.77 33.15 8.45
N ALA A 359 -17.90 32.48 7.70
CA ALA A 359 -16.73 33.12 7.08
C ALA A 359 -17.15 34.23 6.10
N ALA A 360 -18.19 34.01 5.31
CA ALA A 360 -18.75 35.03 4.42
C ALA A 360 -19.33 36.22 5.19
N ALA A 361 -20.03 35.98 6.31
CA ALA A 361 -20.60 37.03 7.15
C ALA A 361 -19.52 37.92 7.79
N GLU A 362 -18.39 37.33 8.18
CA GLU A 362 -17.23 38.05 8.72
C GLU A 362 -16.41 38.78 7.64
N LYS A 363 -16.85 38.71 6.37
CA LYS A 363 -16.08 39.17 5.19
C LYS A 363 -14.67 38.56 5.13
N ALA A 364 -14.47 37.42 5.80
CA ALA A 364 -13.24 36.66 5.75
C ALA A 364 -13.23 35.90 4.43
N GLN A 365 -12.67 36.52 3.40
CA GLN A 365 -12.46 35.87 2.12
C GLN A 365 -10.98 35.54 1.95
N PRO A 366 -10.64 34.36 1.40
CA PRO A 366 -9.28 34.13 0.96
C PRO A 366 -8.94 35.22 -0.07
N LEU A 367 -7.70 35.73 -0.04
CA LEU A 367 -7.17 36.44 -1.18
C LEU A 367 -7.29 35.52 -2.40
N LEU A 368 -8.21 35.84 -3.30
CA LEU A 368 -8.59 35.02 -4.43
C LEU A 368 -7.44 34.91 -5.42
N GLY A 369 -6.74 33.78 -5.37
CA GLY A 369 -5.68 33.41 -6.30
C GLY A 369 -4.40 34.23 -6.13
N TRP A 370 -3.25 33.55 -6.04
CA TRP A 370 -1.92 34.17 -6.14
C TRP A 370 -1.62 34.73 -7.55
N GLY A 371 -2.63 34.90 -8.41
CA GLY A 371 -2.56 35.57 -9.71
C GLY A 371 -3.36 36.88 -9.77
N GLY A 372 -4.17 37.21 -8.77
CA GLY A 372 -4.88 38.50 -8.72
C GLY A 372 -4.01 39.67 -8.23
N LEU A 373 -2.93 39.37 -7.49
CA LEU A 373 -2.02 40.37 -6.91
C LEU A 373 -0.79 40.66 -7.79
N SER A 374 -0.54 39.85 -8.82
CA SER A 374 0.53 40.08 -9.79
C SER A 374 0.05 40.98 -10.93
N GLY A 375 -0.08 42.28 -10.65
CA GLY A 375 0.23 43.35 -11.61
C GLY A 375 -0.46 43.35 -12.98
N GLY A 376 -1.73 42.95 -13.07
CA GLY A 376 -2.52 42.98 -14.32
C GLY A 376 -3.75 43.89 -14.28
N VAL A 377 -3.72 44.98 -13.51
CA VAL A 377 -4.78 46.01 -13.45
C VAL A 377 -4.31 47.30 -14.13
N ALA A 378 -3.62 47.22 -15.26
CA ALA A 378 -3.41 48.40 -16.10
C ALA A 378 -4.16 48.30 -17.43
N ASP A 379 -3.99 47.23 -18.22
CA ASP A 379 -4.38 47.33 -19.65
C ASP A 379 -5.53 46.44 -20.14
N GLY A 380 -6.29 45.77 -19.26
CA GLY A 380 -7.47 45.06 -19.78
C GLY A 380 -8.39 44.43 -18.76
N GLY A 381 -9.28 45.23 -18.16
CA GLY A 381 -10.68 44.92 -17.77
C GLY A 381 -11.08 43.56 -17.14
N GLY A 382 -10.16 42.68 -16.79
CA GLY A 382 -10.43 41.33 -16.31
C GLY A 382 -11.01 41.37 -14.89
N ARG A 383 -12.33 41.28 -14.77
CA ARG A 383 -13.02 41.14 -13.48
C ARG A 383 -12.40 39.99 -12.68
N SER A 384 -11.96 40.27 -11.45
CA SER A 384 -11.54 39.26 -10.48
C SER A 384 -12.64 38.19 -10.36
N LYS A 385 -12.28 36.94 -10.63
CA LYS A 385 -13.21 35.82 -10.54
C LYS A 385 -13.53 35.59 -9.07
N ALA A 386 -14.80 35.76 -8.69
CA ALA A 386 -15.27 35.47 -7.35
C ALA A 386 -14.94 34.03 -6.94
N ALA A 387 -14.63 33.81 -5.66
CA ALA A 387 -14.33 32.51 -5.10
C ALA A 387 -15.46 31.54 -5.38
N SER A 388 -15.11 30.35 -5.84
CA SER A 388 -16.08 29.28 -5.96
C SER A 388 -16.63 28.92 -4.57
N ARG A 389 -17.87 28.42 -4.51
CA ARG A 389 -18.45 27.90 -3.26
C ARG A 389 -17.60 26.78 -2.64
N ALA A 390 -16.85 26.03 -3.45
CA ALA A 390 -15.94 24.99 -2.98
C ALA A 390 -14.73 25.59 -2.24
N GLU A 391 -14.08 26.60 -2.82
CA GLU A 391 -12.95 27.29 -2.19
C GLU A 391 -13.35 27.97 -0.87
N LEU A 392 -14.53 28.59 -0.81
CA LEU A 392 -15.02 29.19 0.44
C LEU A 392 -15.25 28.15 1.54
N ARG A 393 -15.72 26.94 1.18
CA ARG A 393 -15.85 25.83 2.14
C ARG A 393 -14.49 25.32 2.59
N ASP A 394 -13.54 25.22 1.67
CA ASP A 394 -12.18 24.78 1.95
C ASP A 394 -11.46 25.77 2.88
N TYR A 395 -11.57 27.07 2.60
CA TYR A 395 -11.06 28.13 3.45
C TYR A 395 -11.69 28.11 4.85
N ALA A 396 -13.01 28.01 4.95
CA ALA A 396 -13.70 27.98 6.24
C ALA A 396 -13.27 26.77 7.10
N ALA A 397 -13.10 25.61 6.47
CA ALA A 397 -12.58 24.40 7.12
C ALA A 397 -11.12 24.56 7.58
N ALA A 398 -10.27 25.19 6.76
CA ALA A 398 -8.89 25.49 7.14
C ALA A 398 -8.85 26.40 8.37
N ARG A 399 -9.69 27.43 8.40
CA ARG A 399 -9.79 28.40 9.49
C ARG A 399 -10.29 27.77 10.80
N GLU A 400 -11.32 26.91 10.73
CA GLU A 400 -11.81 26.19 11.92
C GLU A 400 -10.69 25.35 12.55
N LEU A 401 -9.86 24.69 11.73
CA LEU A 401 -8.77 23.86 12.23
C LEU A 401 -7.64 24.66 12.89
N LEU A 402 -7.27 25.80 12.28
CA LEU A 402 -6.18 26.63 12.80
C LEU A 402 -6.60 27.44 14.03
N GLY A 403 -7.89 27.69 14.21
CA GLY A 403 -8.42 28.46 15.33
C GLY A 403 -8.21 29.98 15.20
N PRO A 404 -8.69 30.76 16.18
CA PRO A 404 -8.73 32.22 16.09
C PRO A 404 -7.38 32.92 16.20
N GLY A 405 -6.34 32.25 16.74
CA GLY A 405 -4.98 32.82 16.86
C GLY A 405 -4.21 32.89 15.54
N CYS A 406 -4.77 32.32 14.48
CA CYS A 406 -4.12 32.16 13.19
C CYS A 406 -4.87 32.95 12.12
N GLN A 407 -4.15 33.74 11.33
CA GLN A 407 -4.73 34.51 10.23
C GLN A 407 -4.32 33.92 8.88
N ILE A 408 -5.26 33.33 8.14
CA ILE A 408 -4.99 32.85 6.77
C ILE A 408 -4.97 34.05 5.83
N ILE A 409 -3.80 34.34 5.26
CA ILE A 409 -3.59 35.43 4.31
C ILE A 409 -4.00 34.98 2.91
N ALA A 410 -3.58 33.78 2.50
CA ALA A 410 -3.88 33.26 1.18
C ALA A 410 -4.20 31.76 1.22
N PHE A 411 -5.07 31.31 0.33
CA PHE A 411 -5.52 29.92 0.24
C PHE A 411 -5.73 29.53 -1.22
N CYS A 412 -5.24 28.35 -1.60
CA CYS A 412 -5.40 27.78 -2.94
C CYS A 412 -5.81 26.31 -2.84
N SER A 413 -6.86 25.92 -3.56
CA SER A 413 -7.34 24.53 -3.60
C SER A 413 -6.48 23.60 -4.45
N GLY A 414 -5.43 24.14 -5.10
CA GLY A 414 -4.53 23.46 -6.02
C GLY A 414 -5.05 23.42 -7.45
N ASN A 415 -4.17 23.06 -8.39
CA ASN A 415 -4.49 22.80 -9.79
C ASN A 415 -3.74 21.56 -10.29
N LYS A 416 -4.44 20.43 -10.35
CA LYS A 416 -3.86 19.15 -10.78
C LYS A 416 -3.25 19.19 -12.18
N GLY A 417 -3.86 19.92 -13.11
CA GLY A 417 -3.37 20.01 -14.49
C GLY A 417 -2.02 20.73 -14.59
N GLN A 418 -1.69 21.56 -13.60
CA GLN A 418 -0.43 22.28 -13.50
C GLN A 418 0.53 21.65 -12.48
N GLY A 419 0.18 20.51 -11.88
CA GLY A 419 0.95 19.92 -10.78
C GLY A 419 0.92 20.73 -9.48
N LEU A 420 0.09 21.78 -9.41
CA LEU A 420 0.02 22.66 -8.26
C LEU A 420 -0.78 22.02 -7.12
N LEU A 421 -0.14 21.86 -5.96
CA LEU A 421 -0.75 21.29 -4.78
C LEU A 421 -1.65 22.31 -4.05
N PRO A 422 -2.70 21.86 -3.33
CA PRO A 422 -3.43 22.74 -2.42
C PRO A 422 -2.50 23.27 -1.34
N HIS A 423 -2.57 24.57 -1.07
CA HIS A 423 -1.66 25.23 -0.14
C HIS A 423 -2.30 26.48 0.48
N LEU A 424 -1.72 26.97 1.56
CA LEU A 424 -2.11 28.20 2.22
C LEU A 424 -0.91 28.94 2.80
N VAL A 425 -1.03 30.25 2.94
CA VAL A 425 -0.12 31.08 3.75
C VAL A 425 -0.91 31.68 4.90
N ALA A 426 -0.42 31.46 6.12
CA ALA A 426 -1.04 31.94 7.34
C ALA A 426 -0.01 32.56 8.28
N LEU A 427 -0.48 33.40 9.18
CA LEU A 427 0.30 34.01 10.25
C LEU A 427 -0.01 33.31 11.56
N ASP A 428 1.01 32.77 12.22
CA ASP A 428 0.96 32.36 13.62
C ASP A 428 1.54 33.49 14.49
N ARG A 429 0.66 34.29 15.08
CA ARG A 429 1.07 35.40 15.95
C ARG A 429 1.72 34.92 17.25
N ALA A 430 1.35 33.73 17.73
CA ALA A 430 1.84 33.21 19.00
C ALA A 430 3.33 32.83 18.92
N THR A 431 3.79 32.35 17.78
CA THR A 431 5.19 31.96 17.53
C THR A 431 5.94 32.93 16.63
N LYS A 432 5.28 34.02 16.21
CA LYS A 432 5.80 34.99 15.23
C LYS A 432 6.33 34.27 13.98
N ALA A 433 5.46 33.47 13.37
CA ALA A 433 5.79 32.68 12.18
C ALA A 433 4.86 32.99 11.00
N VAL A 434 5.44 33.14 9.82
CA VAL A 434 4.72 33.05 8.54
C VAL A 434 4.77 31.60 8.10
N VAL A 435 3.61 30.96 7.96
CA VAL A 435 3.52 29.52 7.71
C VAL A 435 2.99 29.26 6.31
N LEU A 436 3.76 28.55 5.50
CA LEU A 436 3.33 27.98 4.23
C LEU A 436 2.92 26.51 4.44
N GLY A 437 1.61 26.26 4.47
CA GLY A 437 1.03 24.92 4.58
C GLY A 437 0.77 24.30 3.22
N ILE A 438 1.21 23.05 2.98
CA ILE A 438 1.11 22.36 1.68
C ILE A 438 0.48 20.98 1.86
N ALA A 439 -0.64 20.73 1.18
CA ALA A 439 -1.32 19.44 1.18
C ALA A 439 -0.79 18.53 0.06
N GLY A 440 -0.50 17.27 0.36
CA GLY A 440 -0.14 16.27 -0.65
C GLY A 440 -1.32 15.73 -1.45
N ASP A 441 -1.04 15.11 -2.60
CA ASP A 441 -2.02 14.35 -3.37
C ASP A 441 -2.36 13.03 -2.67
N TRP A 442 -3.46 13.03 -1.92
CA TRP A 442 -3.94 11.87 -1.18
C TRP A 442 -4.69 10.86 -2.06
N GLN A 443 -5.15 11.26 -3.25
CA GLN A 443 -5.93 10.37 -4.12
C GLN A 443 -5.04 9.36 -4.82
N HIS A 444 -3.80 9.76 -5.10
CA HIS A 444 -2.82 8.95 -5.80
C HIS A 444 -1.48 9.02 -5.04
N PRO A 445 -1.40 8.41 -3.84
CA PRO A 445 -0.10 8.20 -3.23
C PRO A 445 0.78 7.48 -4.26
N PRO A 446 1.96 8.01 -4.61
CA PRO A 446 2.81 7.39 -5.61
C PRO A 446 3.16 5.97 -5.15
N ALA A 447 2.77 4.98 -5.94
CA ALA A 447 3.02 3.58 -5.62
C ALA A 447 4.51 3.19 -5.79
N MET A 448 5.20 3.90 -6.69
CA MET A 448 6.64 3.80 -6.90
C MET A 448 7.26 5.19 -6.82
N PRO A 449 8.35 5.37 -6.06
CA PRO A 449 9.16 6.57 -6.18
C PRO A 449 9.72 6.62 -7.59
N GLN A 450 9.46 7.73 -8.28
CA GLN A 450 10.17 8.06 -9.50
C GLN A 450 11.19 9.12 -9.11
N VAL A 451 12.47 8.85 -9.35
CA VAL A 451 13.54 9.81 -9.08
C VAL A 451 14.03 10.42 -10.39
N GLN A 452 14.36 11.70 -10.34
CA GLN A 452 14.97 12.43 -11.44
C GLN A 452 16.17 13.23 -10.92
N PRO A 453 17.17 13.54 -11.77
CA PRO A 453 18.27 14.41 -11.37
C PRO A 453 17.74 15.78 -10.95
N VAL A 454 18.36 16.39 -9.93
CA VAL A 454 17.99 17.74 -9.50
C VAL A 454 18.55 18.78 -10.47
N PRO A 455 17.73 19.74 -10.93
CA PRO A 455 18.22 20.86 -11.72
C PRO A 455 19.32 21.65 -10.98
N ALA A 456 20.38 22.05 -11.70
CA ALA A 456 21.57 22.64 -11.07
C ALA A 456 21.30 23.94 -10.30
N ASP A 457 20.29 24.71 -10.74
CA ASP A 457 19.87 25.98 -10.15
C ASP A 457 19.21 25.82 -8.77
N TRP A 458 18.63 24.66 -8.47
CA TRP A 458 18.11 24.33 -7.14
C TRP A 458 19.23 24.18 -6.10
N LEU A 459 20.42 23.77 -6.53
CA LEU A 459 21.56 23.50 -5.65
C LEU A 459 22.56 24.65 -5.57
N ALA A 460 22.65 25.49 -6.59
CA ALA A 460 23.49 26.69 -6.55
C ALA A 460 23.14 27.61 -5.35
N ALA A 461 21.85 27.68 -5.03
CA ALA A 461 21.31 28.41 -3.88
C ALA A 461 21.83 27.91 -2.52
N ALA A 462 22.04 26.59 -2.38
CA ALA A 462 22.55 25.98 -1.15
C ALA A 462 24.02 26.34 -0.88
N ARG A 463 24.84 26.43 -1.94
CA ARG A 463 26.30 26.63 -1.83
C ARG A 463 26.68 28.05 -1.39
N GLY A 464 25.90 29.06 -1.79
CA GLY A 464 26.20 30.46 -1.49
C GLY A 464 26.13 30.83 -0.01
N SER A 465 25.39 30.08 0.81
CA SER A 465 25.21 30.40 2.23
C SER A 465 26.37 29.95 3.13
N SER A 466 27.18 28.98 2.68
CA SER A 466 28.30 28.44 3.49
C SER A 466 29.47 29.42 3.60
N ALA A 467 29.71 30.25 2.57
CA ALA A 467 30.86 31.15 2.54
C ALA A 467 30.73 32.35 3.51
N ALA A 468 29.52 32.64 4.00
CA ALA A 468 29.29 33.73 4.95
C ALA A 468 29.44 33.30 6.43
N ALA A 469 29.46 31.99 6.72
CA ALA A 469 29.52 31.46 8.09
C ALA A 469 30.95 31.31 8.65
N GLU A 470 32.00 31.40 7.82
CA GLU A 470 33.40 31.30 8.29
C GLU A 470 33.97 32.60 8.90
N ALA A 471 33.18 33.68 8.99
CA ALA A 471 33.66 34.96 9.52
C ALA A 471 33.45 35.20 11.03
N GLY A 472 32.90 34.25 11.80
CA GLY A 472 32.80 34.46 13.25
C GLY A 472 32.11 33.36 14.04
N SER A 473 32.89 32.49 14.68
CA SER A 473 32.55 31.78 15.92
C SER A 473 33.60 30.70 16.19
N GLY A 474 34.55 30.99 17.07
CA GLY A 474 35.48 29.99 17.59
C GLY A 474 34.83 29.13 18.66
N HIS A 475 34.20 28.02 18.28
CA HIS A 475 33.98 26.86 19.17
C HIS A 475 34.06 25.58 18.33
N GLY A 476 35.09 24.79 18.60
CA GLY A 476 35.49 23.63 17.82
C GLY A 476 34.60 22.41 18.06
N LEU A 477 33.90 22.00 17.01
CA LEU A 477 33.65 20.59 16.71
C LEU A 477 33.79 20.44 15.19
N ALA A 478 34.95 19.97 14.76
CA ALA A 478 35.31 19.87 13.35
C ALA A 478 34.53 18.74 12.65
N VAL A 479 33.53 19.10 11.85
CA VAL A 479 33.02 18.25 10.78
C VAL A 479 33.71 18.69 9.49
N ALA A 480 34.97 18.30 9.33
CA ALA A 480 35.70 18.48 8.09
C ALA A 480 35.25 17.39 7.09
N GLY A 481 34.57 17.78 6.00
CA GLY A 481 34.29 16.84 4.90
C GLY A 481 33.20 17.18 3.88
N ALA A 482 32.35 18.20 4.09
CA ALA A 482 31.19 18.40 3.21
C ALA A 482 31.43 19.31 1.99
N ALA A 483 32.42 20.20 2.02
CA ALA A 483 32.61 21.20 0.97
C ALA A 483 33.28 20.66 -0.32
N ASP A 484 33.90 19.48 -0.27
CA ASP A 484 34.75 18.97 -1.37
C ASP A 484 34.17 17.76 -2.14
N LEU A 485 32.96 17.31 -1.77
CA LEU A 485 32.36 16.09 -2.35
C LEU A 485 31.88 16.23 -3.79
N CYS A 486 31.80 17.46 -4.33
CA CYS A 486 31.50 17.69 -5.76
C CYS A 486 32.72 18.16 -6.57
N SER A 487 33.89 18.29 -5.95
CA SER A 487 35.14 18.81 -6.53
C SER A 487 36.29 17.80 -6.48
N LEU A 488 36.01 16.49 -6.45
CA LEU A 488 37.06 15.50 -6.67
C LEU A 488 37.60 15.59 -8.12
N PRO A 489 38.91 15.87 -8.33
CA PRO A 489 39.50 15.86 -9.65
C PRO A 489 39.64 14.40 -10.14
N ALA A 490 39.20 14.16 -11.37
CA ALA A 490 39.46 12.93 -12.10
C ALA A 490 40.97 12.81 -12.42
N ALA A 491 41.77 12.29 -11.50
CA ALA A 491 43.17 11.93 -11.76
C ALA A 491 43.71 10.92 -10.73
N VAL A 492 43.77 9.63 -11.10
CA VAL A 492 45.00 8.81 -11.21
C VAL A 492 44.64 7.54 -12.00
N ALA A 493 44.86 7.57 -13.30
CA ALA A 493 45.06 6.38 -14.13
C ALA A 493 46.07 6.75 -15.23
N ALA A 494 47.30 7.03 -14.81
CA ALA A 494 48.44 7.14 -15.71
C ALA A 494 49.16 5.78 -15.74
N GLY A 495 48.78 4.95 -16.70
CA GLY A 495 49.50 3.74 -17.12
C GLY A 495 49.39 3.65 -18.63
N GLY A 496 50.44 4.06 -19.32
CA GLY A 496 50.47 4.30 -20.76
C GLY A 496 50.26 3.05 -21.62
N GLY A 497 49.54 3.25 -22.73
CA GLY A 497 49.41 2.29 -23.82
C GLY A 497 48.81 3.00 -25.03
N ALA A 498 49.65 3.33 -26.01
CA ALA A 498 49.29 4.06 -27.21
C ALA A 498 48.45 3.21 -28.17
N ALA A 499 47.30 3.74 -28.61
CA ALA A 499 46.64 3.36 -29.86
C ALA A 499 45.81 4.54 -30.39
N PRO A 500 45.96 4.96 -31.66
CA PRO A 500 45.10 5.96 -32.27
C PRO A 500 43.98 5.27 -33.06
N ASN A 501 42.71 5.58 -32.76
CA ASN A 501 41.68 5.87 -33.78
C ASN A 501 40.33 6.23 -33.16
N GLY A 502 40.02 7.53 -33.21
CA GLY A 502 38.77 8.09 -33.72
C GLY A 502 37.42 7.57 -33.23
N ASN A 503 36.97 8.03 -32.05
CA ASN A 503 35.66 8.70 -31.94
C ASN A 503 35.57 9.47 -30.61
N LYS A 504 35.84 10.79 -30.62
CA LYS A 504 35.77 11.67 -29.44
C LYS A 504 34.33 12.14 -29.23
N SER A 505 33.46 11.31 -28.66
CA SER A 505 32.30 11.82 -27.91
C SER A 505 32.82 12.31 -26.56
N ARG A 506 33.16 13.60 -26.50
CA ARG A 506 33.54 14.28 -25.25
C ARG A 506 32.27 14.40 -24.40
N GLY A 507 31.91 13.30 -23.73
CA GLY A 507 30.82 13.24 -22.77
C GLY A 507 31.12 14.24 -21.65
N LYS A 508 30.35 15.32 -21.63
CA LYS A 508 30.33 16.27 -20.52
C LYS A 508 29.60 15.55 -19.38
N GLU A 509 30.31 14.67 -18.68
CA GLU A 509 29.86 14.09 -17.42
C GLU A 509 29.83 15.22 -16.39
N GLY A 510 28.78 16.03 -16.45
CA GLY A 510 28.45 16.96 -15.38
C GLY A 510 28.19 16.13 -14.14
N SER A 511 29.01 16.32 -13.10
CA SER A 511 28.83 15.75 -11.78
C SER A 511 27.38 15.98 -11.33
N SER A 512 26.55 14.94 -11.47
CA SER A 512 25.12 15.04 -11.17
C SER A 512 24.98 15.18 -9.67
N CYS A 513 24.53 16.34 -9.20
CA CYS A 513 24.53 16.70 -7.79
C CYS A 513 23.40 16.04 -6.96
N GLY A 514 22.99 14.82 -7.33
CA GLY A 514 21.97 14.03 -6.66
C GLY A 514 20.66 13.87 -7.44
N SER A 515 19.82 12.98 -6.93
CA SER A 515 18.47 12.70 -7.45
C SER A 515 17.40 13.06 -6.42
N VAL A 516 16.19 13.37 -6.89
CA VAL A 516 15.03 13.75 -6.08
C VAL A 516 13.75 13.09 -6.62
N HIS A 517 12.76 12.90 -5.76
CA HIS A 517 11.44 12.43 -6.16
C HIS A 517 10.76 13.39 -7.17
N SER A 518 10.47 12.91 -8.38
CA SER A 518 10.06 13.70 -9.54
C SER A 518 8.76 14.48 -9.32
N ARG A 519 7.72 13.83 -8.80
CA ARG A 519 6.43 14.49 -8.51
C ARG A 519 6.57 15.54 -7.42
N SER A 520 7.51 15.35 -6.49
CA SER A 520 7.75 16.31 -5.42
C SER A 520 8.46 17.55 -5.95
N LEU A 521 9.44 17.35 -6.84
CA LEU A 521 10.14 18.44 -7.51
C LEU A 521 9.18 19.25 -8.40
N ALA A 522 8.37 18.58 -9.23
CA ALA A 522 7.36 19.25 -10.06
C ALA A 522 6.35 20.07 -9.22
N ALA A 523 5.92 19.52 -8.08
CA ALA A 523 5.05 20.24 -7.15
C ALA A 523 5.75 21.46 -6.52
N ALA A 524 7.02 21.30 -6.14
CA ALA A 524 7.82 22.38 -5.57
C ALA A 524 8.10 23.49 -6.60
N GLU A 525 8.38 23.16 -7.86
CA GLU A 525 8.54 24.09 -8.98
C GLU A 525 7.26 24.87 -9.26
N ALA A 526 6.12 24.19 -9.32
CA ALA A 526 4.82 24.85 -9.52
C ALA A 526 4.50 25.84 -8.39
N LEU A 527 4.76 25.44 -7.13
CA LEU A 527 4.60 26.32 -5.97
C LEU A 527 5.58 27.49 -5.99
N LEU A 528 6.86 27.24 -6.27
CA LEU A 528 7.88 28.29 -6.35
C LEU A 528 7.50 29.35 -7.40
N GLY A 529 7.08 28.92 -8.59
CA GLY A 529 6.64 29.82 -9.65
C GLY A 529 5.39 30.63 -9.26
N GLU A 530 4.52 30.12 -8.41
CA GLU A 530 3.41 30.88 -7.83
C GLU A 530 3.87 31.87 -6.76
N LEU A 531 4.78 31.44 -5.87
CA LEU A 531 5.37 32.32 -4.86
C LEU A 531 6.08 33.52 -5.51
N GLU A 532 6.87 33.26 -6.54
CA GLU A 532 7.63 34.28 -7.27
C GLU A 532 6.73 35.27 -8.01
N ARG A 533 5.62 34.81 -8.61
CA ARG A 533 4.67 35.68 -9.31
C ARG A 533 3.94 36.61 -8.35
N SER A 534 3.52 36.10 -7.19
CA SER A 534 2.74 36.89 -6.22
C SER A 534 3.59 37.90 -5.43
N LYS A 535 4.88 37.61 -5.25
CA LYS A 535 5.78 38.27 -4.30
C LYS A 535 5.22 38.35 -2.86
N LEU A 536 4.32 37.44 -2.47
CA LEU A 536 3.62 37.53 -1.18
C LEU A 536 4.58 37.41 0.00
N LEU A 537 5.50 36.43 -0.04
CA LEU A 537 6.44 36.22 1.07
C LEU A 537 7.40 37.40 1.22
N GLN A 538 7.86 37.99 0.11
CA GLN A 538 8.67 39.20 0.13
C GLN A 538 7.92 40.35 0.80
N ARG A 539 6.64 40.56 0.45
CA ARG A 539 5.81 41.61 1.06
C ARG A 539 5.51 41.38 2.55
N LEU A 540 5.47 40.13 3.01
CA LEU A 540 5.21 39.83 4.42
C LEU A 540 6.48 39.93 5.28
N LEU A 541 7.61 39.43 4.78
CA LEU A 541 8.83 39.20 5.57
C LEU A 541 9.89 40.30 5.40
N GLN A 542 9.91 41.06 4.30
CA GLN A 542 10.91 42.12 4.10
C GLN A 542 10.58 43.36 4.95
N ALA A 543 11.58 43.88 5.65
CA ALA A 543 11.48 45.14 6.36
C ALA A 543 11.14 46.29 5.39
N GLY A 544 10.24 47.19 5.80
CA GLY A 544 9.80 48.32 4.96
C GLY A 544 8.64 48.01 4.00
N ALA A 545 8.17 46.75 3.93
CA ALA A 545 6.98 46.40 3.13
C ALA A 545 5.66 46.91 3.73
N GLY A 546 5.68 47.53 4.91
CA GLY A 546 4.50 48.07 5.62
C GLY A 546 3.75 49.20 4.90
N GLN A 547 4.28 49.71 3.78
CA GLN A 547 3.55 50.63 2.89
C GLN A 547 2.63 49.90 1.89
N ALA A 548 2.51 48.57 1.96
CA ALA A 548 1.62 47.82 1.07
C ALA A 548 0.15 48.25 1.27
N GLU A 549 -0.44 48.84 0.23
CA GLU A 549 -1.86 49.16 0.19
C GLU A 549 -2.73 47.89 0.20
N GLY A 550 -3.91 47.96 0.83
CA GLY A 550 -4.93 46.92 0.77
C GLY A 550 -4.94 45.95 1.98
N ILE A 551 -5.20 44.67 1.72
CA ILE A 551 -5.49 43.65 2.75
C ILE A 551 -4.28 43.33 3.64
N LEU A 552 -3.07 43.66 3.20
CA LEU A 552 -1.83 43.51 3.97
C LEU A 552 -1.50 44.75 4.83
N ALA A 553 -2.29 45.82 4.74
CA ALA A 553 -2.04 47.03 5.52
C ALA A 553 -2.05 46.71 7.03
N GLY A 554 -0.97 47.07 7.72
CA GLY A 554 -0.79 46.81 9.16
C GLY A 554 -0.30 45.40 9.51
N VAL A 555 0.03 44.57 8.52
CA VAL A 555 0.67 43.26 8.73
C VAL A 555 2.17 43.38 8.49
N GLU A 556 2.94 43.68 9.55
CA GLU A 556 4.40 43.64 9.49
C GLU A 556 4.91 42.37 10.16
N CYS A 557 5.50 41.46 9.36
CA CYS A 557 6.12 40.23 9.85
C CYS A 557 7.65 40.29 9.72
N SER A 558 8.23 41.49 9.79
CA SER A 558 9.68 41.68 9.77
C SER A 558 10.31 40.96 10.99
N GLY A 559 11.37 40.19 10.74
CA GLY A 559 12.03 39.38 11.77
C GLY A 559 11.27 38.14 12.24
N TRP A 560 10.11 37.82 11.64
CA TRP A 560 9.42 36.55 11.89
C TRP A 560 10.16 35.40 11.20
N GLN A 561 9.94 34.18 11.68
CA GLN A 561 10.44 32.99 11.00
C GLN A 561 9.50 32.56 9.87
N LEU A 562 10.06 31.86 8.88
CA LEU A 562 9.30 31.20 7.82
C LEU A 562 9.21 29.70 8.13
N VAL A 563 7.99 29.19 8.31
CA VAL A 563 7.75 27.76 8.53
C VAL A 563 7.11 27.17 7.29
N VAL A 564 7.72 26.15 6.70
CA VAL A 564 7.14 25.41 5.57
C VAL A 564 6.69 24.04 6.07
N ALA A 565 5.38 23.83 6.14
CA ALA A 565 4.80 22.60 6.66
C ALA A 565 4.04 21.86 5.54
N GLY A 566 4.29 20.56 5.37
CA GLY A 566 3.60 19.79 4.35
C GLY A 566 3.32 18.35 4.75
N HIS A 567 2.30 17.73 4.13
CA HIS A 567 1.92 16.33 4.37
C HIS A 567 1.99 15.48 3.09
N GLY A 568 2.47 14.23 3.18
CA GLY A 568 2.58 13.32 2.05
C GLY A 568 3.47 13.88 0.93
N LEU A 569 2.96 13.93 -0.30
CA LEU A 569 3.65 14.60 -1.41
C LEU A 569 3.95 16.09 -1.12
N GLY A 570 3.08 16.76 -0.36
CA GLY A 570 3.27 18.15 0.06
C GLY A 570 4.41 18.31 1.08
N ALA A 571 4.69 17.29 1.88
CA ALA A 571 5.84 17.26 2.79
C ALA A 571 7.17 17.25 2.04
N ALA A 572 7.24 16.44 0.97
CA ALA A 572 8.38 16.43 0.09
C ALA A 572 8.57 17.75 -0.67
N ALA A 573 7.48 18.33 -1.18
CA ALA A 573 7.53 19.66 -1.81
C ALA A 573 7.98 20.73 -0.80
N ALA A 574 7.48 20.69 0.45
CA ALA A 574 7.88 21.59 1.53
C ALA A 574 9.39 21.52 1.82
N CYS A 575 9.94 20.32 1.87
CA CYS A 575 11.38 20.09 2.06
C CYS A 575 12.23 20.76 0.97
N LEU A 576 11.93 20.50 -0.30
CA LEU A 576 12.67 21.08 -1.42
C LEU A 576 12.52 22.60 -1.47
N LEU A 577 11.29 23.06 -1.28
CA LEU A 577 10.96 24.48 -1.32
C LEU A 577 11.62 25.26 -0.18
N ALA A 578 11.69 24.71 1.03
CA ALA A 578 12.35 25.36 2.16
C ALA A 578 13.83 25.67 1.88
N SER A 579 14.55 24.74 1.22
CA SER A 579 15.94 25.00 0.82
C SER A 579 16.04 26.14 -0.21
N ARG A 580 15.08 26.24 -1.13
CA ARG A 580 15.05 27.31 -2.12
C ARG A 580 14.67 28.65 -1.51
N LEU A 581 13.69 28.68 -0.61
CA LEU A 581 13.25 29.88 0.08
C LEU A 581 14.32 30.41 1.05
N GLN A 582 15.12 29.53 1.65
CA GLN A 582 16.26 29.94 2.47
C GLN A 582 17.26 30.82 1.68
N SER A 583 17.47 30.53 0.39
CA SER A 583 18.34 31.37 -0.46
C SER A 583 17.79 32.77 -0.77
N TRP A 584 16.49 33.00 -0.55
CA TRP A 584 15.92 34.34 -0.66
C TRP A 584 16.27 35.22 0.54
N GLN A 585 16.83 34.63 1.61
CA GLN A 585 17.27 35.33 2.82
C GLN A 585 16.19 36.24 3.44
N LEU A 586 14.92 35.86 3.29
CA LEU A 586 13.80 36.64 3.81
C LEU A 586 13.63 36.47 5.32
N ALA A 587 13.87 35.26 5.83
CA ALA A 587 13.70 34.87 7.22
C ALA A 587 14.43 33.55 7.50
N PRO A 588 14.72 33.24 8.78
CA PRO A 588 15.09 31.88 9.18
C PRO A 588 14.00 30.90 8.74
N THR A 589 14.36 29.90 7.95
CA THR A 589 13.40 28.93 7.40
C THR A 589 13.48 27.60 8.14
N THR A 590 12.34 27.08 8.57
CA THR A 590 12.20 25.73 9.14
C THR A 590 11.20 24.92 8.34
N ALA A 591 11.44 23.61 8.21
CA ALA A 591 10.57 22.71 7.45
C ALA A 591 10.03 21.57 8.33
N TRP A 592 8.72 21.36 8.28
CA TRP A 592 8.03 20.26 8.96
C TRP A 592 7.33 19.37 7.95
N CYS A 593 7.86 18.16 7.79
CA CYS A 593 7.51 17.23 6.73
C CYS A 593 6.77 16.02 7.31
N TYR A 594 5.45 15.97 7.18
CA TYR A 594 4.62 14.89 7.75
C TYR A 594 4.38 13.76 6.75
N GLY A 595 4.88 12.55 7.06
CA GLY A 595 4.80 11.39 6.19
C GLY A 595 5.34 11.64 4.77
N PRO A 596 6.53 12.25 4.59
CA PRO A 596 7.08 12.46 3.25
C PRO A 596 7.27 11.13 2.53
N PRO A 597 7.12 11.06 1.19
CA PRO A 597 7.49 9.87 0.43
C PRO A 597 8.94 9.49 0.71
N GLY A 598 9.20 8.19 0.87
CA GLY A 598 10.54 7.64 0.84
C GLY A 598 11.19 7.84 -0.52
N GLU A 599 12.51 7.67 -0.57
CA GLU A 599 13.30 8.04 -1.76
C GLU A 599 13.09 9.52 -2.16
N LEU A 600 12.96 10.39 -1.15
CA LEU A 600 12.81 11.83 -1.37
C LEU A 600 14.02 12.40 -2.12
N CYS A 601 15.22 12.05 -1.67
CA CYS A 601 16.47 12.50 -2.27
C CYS A 601 17.62 11.50 -2.05
N SER A 602 18.61 11.54 -2.94
CA SER A 602 19.88 10.83 -2.76
C SER A 602 20.60 11.28 -1.48
N GLY A 603 21.39 10.40 -0.85
CA GLY A 603 22.13 10.71 0.38
C GLY A 603 22.94 12.02 0.36
N PRO A 604 23.75 12.30 -0.67
CA PRO A 604 24.50 13.57 -0.75
C PRO A 604 23.62 14.81 -0.79
N LEU A 605 22.50 14.72 -1.51
CA LEU A 605 21.50 15.80 -1.56
C LEU A 605 20.80 15.96 -0.21
N ALA A 606 20.44 14.86 0.46
CA ALA A 606 19.84 14.91 1.79
C ALA A 606 20.76 15.62 2.79
N ALA A 607 22.07 15.33 2.77
CA ALA A 607 23.05 16.01 3.61
C ALA A 607 23.15 17.51 3.28
N THR A 608 23.14 17.87 1.99
CA THR A 608 23.14 19.28 1.55
C THR A 608 21.88 20.02 1.99
N LEU A 609 20.71 19.41 1.86
CA LEU A 609 19.45 20.02 2.31
C LEU A 609 19.42 20.19 3.84
N SER A 610 19.97 19.22 4.57
CA SER A 610 20.06 19.24 6.04
C SER A 610 20.95 20.37 6.56
N SER A 611 21.99 20.76 5.81
CA SER A 611 22.85 21.88 6.20
C SER A 611 22.27 23.25 5.86
N CYS A 612 21.30 23.32 4.94
CA CYS A 612 20.71 24.59 4.50
C CYS A 612 19.62 25.10 5.44
N CYS A 613 18.76 24.23 5.98
CA CYS A 613 17.71 24.65 6.89
C CYS A 613 17.34 23.56 7.90
N THR A 614 16.65 23.96 8.98
CA THR A 614 16.20 23.01 10.00
C THR A 614 15.00 22.22 9.46
N MET A 615 15.24 20.95 9.12
CA MET A 615 14.21 20.05 8.60
C MET A 615 13.86 18.97 9.61
N THR A 616 12.57 18.77 9.85
CA THR A 616 12.04 17.70 10.69
C THR A 616 11.00 16.90 9.92
N ALA A 617 11.28 15.61 9.68
CA ALA A 617 10.30 14.67 9.14
C ALA A 617 9.54 14.01 10.29
N VAL A 618 8.21 13.93 10.23
CA VAL A 618 7.38 13.29 11.25
C VAL A 618 6.71 12.07 10.64
N VAL A 619 6.92 10.89 11.25
CA VAL A 619 6.42 9.60 10.75
C VAL A 619 5.55 8.95 11.82
N VAL A 620 4.36 8.48 11.46
CA VAL A 620 3.44 7.86 12.41
C VAL A 620 3.47 6.35 12.27
N GLY A 621 3.77 5.63 13.35
CA GLY A 621 3.66 4.19 13.46
C GLY A 621 4.22 3.42 12.26
N ASP A 622 3.31 2.75 11.55
CA ASP A 622 3.64 1.90 10.41
C ASP A 622 3.45 2.61 9.05
N ASP A 623 3.38 3.95 9.03
CA ASP A 623 3.16 4.72 7.79
C ASP A 623 4.10 4.23 6.68
N PHE A 624 3.49 3.73 5.62
CA PHE A 624 4.19 3.13 4.50
C PHE A 624 4.85 4.19 3.62
N SER A 625 4.30 5.40 3.53
CA SER A 625 4.79 6.43 2.60
C SER A 625 6.26 6.78 2.82
N PRO A 626 6.75 7.07 4.03
CA PRO A 626 8.17 7.33 4.27
C PRO A 626 9.07 6.10 4.18
N ARG A 627 8.51 4.90 4.20
CA ARG A 627 9.26 3.64 4.09
C ARG A 627 9.33 3.11 2.66
N ILE A 628 8.50 3.63 1.75
CA ILE A 628 8.54 3.24 0.34
C ILE A 628 9.85 3.74 -0.26
N SER A 629 10.72 2.79 -0.55
CA SER A 629 11.87 2.93 -1.43
C SER A 629 11.85 1.78 -2.43
N SER A 630 12.48 1.96 -3.58
CA SER A 630 12.74 0.89 -4.54
C SER A 630 13.40 -0.30 -3.83
N ALA A 631 14.38 -0.03 -2.96
CA ALA A 631 15.04 -1.08 -2.16
C ALA A 631 14.09 -1.76 -1.15
N ALA A 632 13.31 -1.00 -0.38
CA ALA A 632 12.38 -1.58 0.60
C ALA A 632 11.23 -2.34 -0.07
N LEU A 633 10.80 -1.89 -1.25
CA LEU A 633 9.76 -2.56 -2.02
C LEU A 633 10.27 -3.86 -2.63
N LEU A 634 11.51 -3.90 -3.15
CA LEU A 634 12.14 -5.16 -3.55
C LEU A 634 12.24 -6.13 -2.38
N ARG A 635 12.65 -5.66 -1.20
CA ARG A 635 12.67 -6.48 0.03
C ARG A 635 11.28 -6.98 0.42
N LEU A 636 10.24 -6.16 0.24
CA LEU A 636 8.86 -6.59 0.43
C LEU A 636 8.46 -7.68 -0.58
N VAL A 637 8.85 -7.54 -1.85
CA VAL A 637 8.61 -8.56 -2.88
C VAL A 637 9.33 -9.86 -2.52
N ASP A 638 10.57 -9.80 -2.06
CA ASP A 638 11.29 -10.99 -1.60
C ASP A 638 10.54 -11.69 -0.46
N GLN A 639 10.04 -10.92 0.52
CA GLN A 639 9.20 -11.46 1.59
C GLN A 639 7.90 -12.08 1.05
N CYS A 640 7.24 -11.43 0.08
CA CYS A 640 6.05 -11.99 -0.56
C CYS A 640 6.36 -13.34 -1.20
N VAL A 641 7.43 -13.43 -2.01
CA VAL A 641 7.80 -14.63 -2.77
C VAL A 641 8.28 -15.76 -1.86
N VAL A 642 9.15 -15.47 -0.89
CA VAL A 642 9.60 -16.45 0.12
C VAL A 642 8.44 -16.91 0.98
N GLY A 643 7.55 -16.00 1.37
CA GLY A 643 6.37 -16.33 2.16
C GLY A 643 5.38 -17.21 1.40
N LEU A 644 5.18 -16.97 0.10
CA LEU A 644 4.38 -17.83 -0.77
C LEU A 644 4.99 -19.24 -0.91
N ALA A 645 6.32 -19.35 -1.01
CA ALA A 645 7.00 -20.64 -1.05
C ALA A 645 6.86 -21.43 0.26
N ARG A 646 6.86 -20.72 1.40
CA ARG A 646 6.68 -21.30 2.74
C ARG A 646 5.23 -21.56 3.10
N LEU A 647 4.24 -21.07 2.35
CA LEU A 647 2.84 -21.16 2.74
C LEU A 647 2.39 -22.63 2.90
N ARG A 648 1.59 -22.95 3.92
CA ARG A 648 0.99 -24.28 4.11
C ARG A 648 -0.36 -24.43 3.39
N TYR A 649 -1.03 -23.31 3.17
CA TYR A 649 -2.34 -23.24 2.53
C TYR A 649 -2.25 -23.08 1.02
N CYS A 650 -3.31 -23.49 0.32
CA CYS A 650 -3.57 -22.98 -1.02
C CYS A 650 -3.98 -21.50 -0.95
N LYS A 651 -3.85 -20.76 -2.06
CA LYS A 651 -4.17 -19.32 -2.10
C LYS A 651 -5.58 -19.00 -1.60
N PHE A 652 -6.58 -19.74 -2.10
CA PHE A 652 -7.96 -19.57 -1.66
C PHE A 652 -8.11 -19.92 -0.17
N GLY A 653 -7.44 -20.96 0.32
CA GLY A 653 -7.47 -21.34 1.73
C GLY A 653 -6.98 -20.22 2.64
N LEU A 654 -5.89 -19.54 2.25
CA LEU A 654 -5.39 -18.36 2.95
C LEU A 654 -6.39 -17.20 2.92
N LEU A 655 -6.97 -16.88 1.76
CA LEU A 655 -7.94 -15.79 1.66
C LEU A 655 -9.23 -16.08 2.44
N ALA A 656 -9.74 -17.31 2.35
CA ALA A 656 -10.88 -17.77 3.14
C ALA A 656 -10.58 -17.70 4.64
N ALA A 657 -9.34 -18.01 5.05
CA ALA A 657 -8.90 -17.86 6.43
C ALA A 657 -9.05 -16.43 6.93
N LEU A 658 -8.53 -15.45 6.17
CA LEU A 658 -8.60 -14.04 6.52
C LEU A 658 -10.05 -13.55 6.61
N VAL A 659 -10.91 -13.99 5.67
CA VAL A 659 -12.33 -13.66 5.71
C VAL A 659 -13.00 -14.27 6.94
N CYS A 660 -12.69 -15.53 7.27
CA CYS A 660 -13.21 -16.18 8.47
C CYS A 660 -12.73 -15.51 9.75
N GLU A 661 -11.50 -15.02 9.81
CA GLU A 661 -10.99 -14.27 10.97
C GLU A 661 -11.62 -12.89 11.10
N ALA A 662 -11.89 -12.22 9.97
CA ALA A 662 -12.50 -10.90 9.95
C ALA A 662 -14.00 -10.93 10.31
N LEU A 663 -14.74 -11.92 9.79
CA LEU A 663 -16.19 -12.05 9.99
C LEU A 663 -16.57 -12.97 11.15
N GLY A 664 -15.66 -13.86 11.55
CA GLY A 664 -15.94 -14.88 12.55
C GLY A 664 -15.97 -14.35 13.98
N PRO A 665 -16.34 -15.22 14.94
CA PRO A 665 -16.26 -14.91 16.36
C PRO A 665 -14.85 -14.44 16.77
N ARG A 666 -14.74 -13.52 17.74
CA ARG A 666 -13.44 -12.99 18.24
C ARG A 666 -12.43 -14.09 18.59
N ARG A 667 -12.88 -15.25 19.08
CA ARG A 667 -12.03 -16.44 19.36
C ARG A 667 -11.32 -17.05 18.14
N TRP A 668 -11.70 -16.67 16.92
CA TRP A 668 -11.04 -17.11 15.69
C TRP A 668 -9.90 -16.18 15.28
N GLN A 669 -9.87 -14.94 15.77
CA GLN A 669 -8.87 -13.95 15.39
C GLN A 669 -7.46 -14.46 15.72
N GLY A 670 -6.57 -14.45 14.72
CA GLY A 670 -5.19 -14.90 14.86
C GLY A 670 -4.99 -16.41 14.86
N ARG A 671 -6.06 -17.23 14.77
CA ARG A 671 -5.93 -18.69 14.85
C ARG A 671 -5.31 -19.27 13.58
N TRP A 672 -5.67 -18.72 12.43
CA TRP A 672 -5.27 -19.21 11.10
C TRP A 672 -4.16 -18.32 10.52
N SER A 673 -4.08 -17.05 10.93
CA SER A 673 -2.97 -16.15 10.64
C SER A 673 -1.79 -16.29 11.61
N ASN A 674 -1.71 -17.37 12.40
CA ASN A 674 -0.53 -17.63 13.22
C ASN A 674 0.65 -18.04 12.31
N PRO A 675 1.79 -17.33 12.31
CA PRO A 675 2.89 -17.62 11.40
C PRO A 675 3.39 -19.07 11.48
N SER A 676 3.49 -19.64 12.68
CA SER A 676 3.95 -21.03 12.89
C SER A 676 3.02 -22.09 12.28
N ARG A 677 1.73 -21.76 12.09
CA ARG A 677 0.73 -22.63 11.46
C ARG A 677 0.63 -22.38 9.97
N ALA A 678 0.73 -21.13 9.55
CA ALA A 678 0.55 -20.72 8.17
C ALA A 678 1.80 -20.95 7.32
N LEU A 679 3.01 -20.83 7.91
CA LEU A 679 4.28 -20.97 7.23
C LEU A 679 4.98 -22.27 7.64
N ARG A 680 5.60 -22.93 6.66
CA ARG A 680 6.50 -24.08 6.85
C ARG A 680 7.88 -23.58 7.29
N PRO A 681 8.61 -24.36 8.10
CA PRO A 681 10.06 -24.22 8.21
C PRO A 681 10.73 -24.26 6.83
N LEU A 682 11.87 -23.58 6.67
CA LEU A 682 12.60 -23.55 5.39
C LEU A 682 13.03 -24.95 4.91
N SER A 683 13.30 -25.87 5.85
CA SER A 683 13.62 -27.28 5.57
C SER A 683 12.45 -28.10 5.01
N GLU A 684 11.20 -27.61 5.15
CA GLU A 684 9.97 -28.28 4.69
C GLU A 684 9.39 -27.65 3.40
N VAL A 685 10.11 -26.70 2.79
CA VAL A 685 9.67 -26.05 1.55
C VAL A 685 9.70 -27.06 0.40
N PRO A 686 8.62 -27.23 -0.38
CA PRO A 686 8.60 -28.15 -1.52
C PRO A 686 9.68 -27.82 -2.55
N GLU A 687 10.28 -28.85 -3.15
CA GLU A 687 11.33 -28.70 -4.18
C GLU A 687 10.84 -27.86 -5.38
N GLU A 688 9.59 -28.04 -5.81
CA GLU A 688 8.99 -27.24 -6.88
C GLU A 688 8.98 -25.73 -6.52
N ALA A 689 8.65 -25.40 -5.28
CA ALA A 689 8.66 -24.02 -4.80
C ALA A 689 10.10 -23.47 -4.69
N LEU A 690 11.07 -24.29 -4.29
CA LEU A 690 12.50 -23.92 -4.30
C LEU A 690 12.99 -23.59 -5.71
N LEU A 691 12.56 -24.33 -6.74
CA LEU A 691 12.90 -24.02 -8.14
C LEU A 691 12.35 -22.65 -8.58
N PHE A 692 11.15 -22.27 -8.12
CA PHE A 692 10.62 -20.93 -8.34
C PHE A 692 11.43 -19.85 -7.62
N LEU A 693 11.84 -20.10 -6.36
CA LEU A 693 12.69 -19.19 -5.61
C LEU A 693 14.05 -19.00 -6.27
N GLN A 694 14.66 -20.06 -6.81
CA GLN A 694 15.92 -19.98 -7.54
C GLN A 694 15.76 -19.10 -8.78
N ARG A 695 14.73 -19.34 -9.60
CA ARG A 695 14.47 -18.50 -10.79
C ARG A 695 14.25 -17.04 -10.43
N TYR A 696 13.50 -16.78 -9.37
CA TYR A 696 13.26 -15.44 -8.87
C TYR A 696 14.56 -14.77 -8.41
N ARG A 697 15.40 -15.47 -7.64
CA ARG A 697 16.71 -14.99 -7.19
C ARG A 697 17.61 -14.66 -8.38
N ASP A 698 17.71 -15.56 -9.37
CA ASP A 698 18.53 -15.34 -10.57
C ASP A 698 18.05 -14.10 -11.34
N TRP A 699 16.74 -13.94 -11.50
CA TRP A 699 16.14 -12.75 -12.12
C TRP A 699 16.45 -11.47 -11.32
N ARG A 700 16.34 -11.54 -9.99
CA ARG A 700 16.62 -10.42 -9.08
C ARG A 700 18.09 -10.00 -9.12
N GLU A 701 19.02 -10.96 -9.20
CA GLU A 701 20.45 -10.68 -9.34
C GLU A 701 20.78 -10.04 -10.71
N GLN A 702 20.06 -10.39 -11.77
CA GLN A 702 20.18 -9.72 -13.07
C GLN A 702 19.65 -8.29 -13.01
N GLN A 703 18.51 -8.07 -12.37
CA GLN A 703 17.92 -6.74 -12.16
C GLN A 703 18.82 -5.87 -11.28
N SER A 704 19.38 -6.42 -10.21
CA SER A 704 20.27 -5.67 -9.32
C SER A 704 21.53 -5.25 -10.06
N LYS A 705 22.13 -6.09 -10.92
CA LYS A 705 23.29 -5.69 -11.74
C LYS A 705 22.96 -4.50 -12.66
N GLN A 706 21.73 -4.42 -13.16
CA GLN A 706 21.28 -3.28 -13.98
C GLN A 706 21.00 -2.03 -13.13
N GLN A 707 20.39 -2.18 -11.96
CA GLN A 707 20.00 -1.06 -11.09
C GLN A 707 21.15 -0.52 -10.22
N GLN A 708 22.09 -1.36 -9.79
CA GLN A 708 23.18 -1.00 -8.88
C GLN A 708 24.18 -0.03 -9.54
N GLN A 709 24.18 0.06 -10.88
CA GLN A 709 24.90 1.10 -11.59
C GLN A 709 24.24 2.48 -11.51
N GLN A 710 22.99 2.59 -11.02
CA GLN A 710 22.18 3.78 -11.24
C GLN A 710 21.75 4.55 -9.99
N GLN A 711 21.78 3.96 -8.78
CA GLN A 711 21.22 4.67 -7.62
C GLN A 711 22.02 4.55 -6.32
N PRO A 712 22.55 5.66 -5.77
CA PRO A 712 23.12 5.69 -4.43
C PRO A 712 22.02 5.50 -3.37
N PRO A 713 22.38 5.07 -2.15
CA PRO A 713 21.45 4.99 -1.04
C PRO A 713 20.74 6.34 -0.84
N GLN A 714 19.42 6.28 -0.77
CA GLN A 714 18.56 7.45 -0.60
C GLN A 714 18.27 7.65 0.88
N GLY A 715 18.06 8.91 1.28
CA GLY A 715 17.87 9.28 2.67
C GLY A 715 16.92 10.45 2.83
N PHE A 716 16.44 10.64 4.05
CA PHE A 716 15.69 11.82 4.43
C PHE A 716 16.62 12.93 4.90
N PRO A 717 16.38 14.18 4.48
CA PRO A 717 17.10 15.32 5.03
C PRO A 717 16.58 15.65 6.43
N GLY A 718 17.50 16.08 7.30
CA GLY A 718 17.24 16.53 8.65
C GLY A 718 17.03 15.38 9.64
N ARG A 719 16.29 15.69 10.71
CA ARG A 719 15.95 14.77 11.79
C ARG A 719 14.57 14.14 11.57
N VAL A 720 14.38 12.92 12.05
CA VAL A 720 13.11 12.18 11.94
C VAL A 720 12.48 12.02 13.31
N LEU A 721 11.26 12.49 13.50
CA LEU A 721 10.43 12.23 14.67
C LEU A 721 9.49 11.06 14.38
N LEU A 722 9.80 9.88 14.92
CA LEU A 722 8.94 8.70 14.81
C LEU A 722 7.94 8.66 15.97
N LEU A 723 6.65 8.55 15.65
CA LEU A 723 5.58 8.32 16.61
C LEU A 723 5.25 6.82 16.66
N SER A 724 6.00 6.05 17.45
CA SER A 724 5.86 4.59 17.55
C SER A 724 4.76 4.19 18.54
N ARG A 725 4.22 2.96 18.41
CA ARG A 725 3.18 2.44 19.32
C ARG A 725 3.83 1.73 20.51
N SER A 726 3.63 2.26 21.71
CA SER A 726 4.09 1.63 22.95
C SER A 726 3.36 0.30 23.15
N GLY A 727 4.12 -0.78 23.37
CA GLY A 727 3.58 -2.12 23.61
C GLY A 727 3.40 -3.01 22.39
N SER A 728 3.68 -2.54 21.16
CA SER A 728 3.62 -3.41 19.98
C SER A 728 4.77 -4.43 19.90
N GLY A 729 5.84 -4.26 20.68
CA GLY A 729 7.05 -5.10 20.62
C GLY A 729 6.97 -6.41 21.40
N ALA A 730 6.06 -6.54 22.38
CA ALA A 730 6.06 -7.70 23.27
C ALA A 730 4.74 -7.84 24.04
N ALA A 731 3.59 -7.61 23.41
CA ALA A 731 2.41 -8.33 23.88
C ALA A 731 2.69 -9.80 23.58
N ALA A 732 3.36 -10.46 24.53
CA ALA A 732 3.63 -11.87 24.51
C ALA A 732 2.34 -12.53 24.04
N VAL A 733 2.43 -13.23 22.91
CA VAL A 733 1.49 -14.30 22.61
C VAL A 733 1.77 -15.32 23.70
N THR A 734 1.34 -15.04 24.94
CA THR A 734 1.16 -16.05 25.96
C THR A 734 0.13 -16.96 25.32
N PRO A 735 0.51 -18.19 24.91
CA PRO A 735 -0.47 -19.13 24.40
C PRO A 735 -1.52 -19.23 25.50
N ALA A 736 -2.77 -18.87 25.16
CA ALA A 736 -3.86 -18.91 26.12
C ALA A 736 -3.83 -20.30 26.78
N PRO A 737 -3.66 -20.39 28.11
CA PRO A 737 -3.69 -21.69 28.77
C PRO A 737 -5.02 -22.36 28.38
N ALA A 738 -4.93 -23.61 27.94
CA ALA A 738 -6.10 -24.39 27.56
C ALA A 738 -7.14 -24.27 28.68
N ALA A 739 -8.33 -23.77 28.32
CA ALA A 739 -9.36 -23.37 29.26
C ALA A 739 -9.73 -24.51 30.20
N ASP A 740 -9.51 -24.29 31.49
CA ASP A 740 -10.17 -25.03 32.55
C ASP A 740 -11.57 -24.42 32.74
N ASN A 741 -12.59 -25.27 32.65
CA ASN A 741 -14.00 -24.87 32.64
C ASN A 741 -14.48 -24.50 34.06
N GLY A 742 -14.17 -23.29 34.52
CA GLY A 742 -14.72 -22.72 35.76
C GLY A 742 -15.92 -21.82 35.49
N ALA A 743 -17.13 -22.36 35.65
CA ALA A 743 -18.37 -21.58 35.65
C ALA A 743 -18.44 -20.70 36.91
N GLY A 744 -18.67 -19.38 36.76
CA GLY A 744 -18.90 -18.53 37.93
C GLY A 744 -19.02 -17.03 37.67
N SER A 745 -20.26 -16.55 37.79
CA SER A 745 -20.68 -15.18 38.14
C SER A 745 -20.71 -14.08 37.06
N SER A 746 -21.95 -13.70 36.80
CA SER A 746 -22.48 -12.52 36.12
C SER A 746 -22.29 -11.24 36.95
N SER A 747 -21.88 -10.11 36.34
CA SER A 747 -22.48 -8.78 36.60
C SER A 747 -21.85 -7.61 35.81
N SER A 748 -22.73 -6.66 35.47
CA SER A 748 -22.52 -5.29 34.95
C SER A 748 -22.03 -5.10 33.51
N SER A 749 -23.03 -5.00 32.62
CA SER A 749 -22.95 -4.42 31.29
C SER A 749 -22.93 -2.89 31.36
N ASP A 750 -21.76 -2.27 31.42
CA ASP A 750 -21.59 -0.86 31.07
C ASP A 750 -20.84 -0.79 29.73
N GLY A 751 -21.60 -0.60 28.65
CA GLY A 751 -21.19 -0.73 27.25
C GLY A 751 -20.31 0.40 26.72
N GLY A 752 -19.53 1.05 27.59
CA GLY A 752 -18.45 1.92 27.20
C GLY A 752 -17.35 1.07 26.61
N GLU A 753 -17.34 0.92 25.28
CA GLU A 753 -16.23 0.37 24.50
C GLU A 753 -14.98 1.21 24.83
N LYS A 754 -14.28 0.81 25.91
CA LYS A 754 -12.94 1.27 26.28
C LYS A 754 -12.04 0.83 25.15
N THR A 755 -12.06 1.60 24.06
CA THR A 755 -11.01 1.61 23.06
C THR A 755 -9.75 1.85 23.86
N SER A 756 -9.00 0.76 24.09
CA SER A 756 -7.68 0.83 24.70
C SER A 756 -6.90 1.81 23.86
N ARG A 757 -6.79 3.06 24.32
CA ARG A 757 -6.06 4.10 23.61
C ARG A 757 -4.65 3.55 23.48
N HIS A 758 -4.29 3.11 22.29
CA HIS A 758 -2.92 2.69 22.01
C HIS A 758 -2.04 3.87 22.41
N SER A 759 -1.23 3.68 23.45
CA SER A 759 -0.23 4.66 23.85
C SER A 759 0.80 4.73 22.73
N TYR A 760 1.02 5.93 22.23
CA TYR A 760 2.13 6.21 21.33
C TYR A 760 3.29 6.76 22.17
N GLN A 761 4.51 6.69 21.63
CA GLN A 761 5.68 7.40 22.10
C GLN A 761 6.36 8.12 20.94
N ALA A 762 7.09 9.19 21.23
CA ALA A 762 7.79 9.98 20.24
C ALA A 762 9.30 9.79 20.42
N GLU A 763 10.01 9.46 19.34
CA GLU A 763 11.44 9.12 19.34
C GLU A 763 12.15 9.84 18.19
N TRP A 764 13.37 10.32 18.46
CA TRP A 764 14.22 10.92 17.44
C TRP A 764 15.05 9.87 16.73
N LEU A 765 15.02 9.85 15.39
CA LEU A 765 15.78 8.95 14.53
C LEU A 765 16.59 9.75 13.51
N SER A 766 17.65 9.13 12.98
CA SER A 766 18.28 9.66 11.76
C SER A 766 17.47 9.28 10.52
N GLY A 767 17.63 10.05 9.44
CA GLY A 767 17.06 9.69 8.14
C GLY A 767 17.56 8.35 7.60
N GLY A 768 18.79 7.95 7.97
CA GLY A 768 19.38 6.65 7.62
C GLY A 768 18.71 5.49 8.36
N ASP A 769 18.41 5.65 9.65
CA ASP A 769 17.72 4.63 10.45
C ASP A 769 16.33 4.34 9.87
N LEU A 770 15.58 5.39 9.54
CA LEU A 770 14.27 5.26 8.91
C LEU A 770 14.36 4.60 7.52
N ALA A 771 15.37 4.91 6.71
CA ALA A 771 15.59 4.27 5.42
C ALA A 771 15.96 2.77 5.56
N GLY A 772 16.58 2.40 6.69
CA GLY A 772 16.78 1.01 7.09
C GLY A 772 15.48 0.28 7.45
N PHE A 773 14.42 1.01 7.83
CA PHE A 773 13.14 0.40 8.15
C PHE A 773 12.42 -0.05 6.89
N ASN A 774 12.17 -1.35 6.83
CA ASN A 774 11.41 -1.95 5.74
C ASN A 774 9.94 -1.54 5.79
N ILE A 775 9.25 -1.69 4.65
CA ILE A 775 7.81 -1.55 4.57
C ILE A 775 7.18 -2.62 5.47
N ARG A 776 6.46 -2.18 6.51
CA ARG A 776 5.72 -3.07 7.38
C ARG A 776 4.32 -3.29 6.83
N VAL A 777 3.95 -4.56 6.61
CA VAL A 777 2.61 -4.90 6.14
C VAL A 777 1.69 -4.98 7.36
N SER A 778 0.92 -3.92 7.57
CA SER A 778 -0.06 -3.86 8.65
C SER A 778 -1.36 -3.21 8.19
N ALA A 779 -2.47 -3.56 8.86
CA ALA A 779 -3.76 -2.88 8.66
C ALA A 779 -3.72 -1.39 9.03
N ALA A 780 -2.64 -0.97 9.71
CA ALA A 780 -2.39 0.39 10.12
C ALA A 780 -1.53 1.17 9.12
N ALA A 781 -0.76 0.51 8.25
CA ALA A 781 0.22 1.19 7.41
C ALA A 781 -0.38 2.33 6.57
N VAL A 782 -1.53 2.08 5.94
CA VAL A 782 -2.28 3.12 5.20
C VAL A 782 -3.02 4.07 6.15
N LYS A 783 -3.48 3.59 7.31
CA LYS A 783 -4.25 4.41 8.27
C LYS A 783 -3.39 5.46 8.95
N ASP A 784 -2.16 5.10 9.30
CA ASP A 784 -1.20 5.97 9.98
C ASP A 784 -0.72 7.10 9.06
N HIS A 785 -0.83 6.94 7.72
CA HIS A 785 -0.60 8.01 6.75
C HIS A 785 -1.71 9.08 6.70
N TYR A 786 -2.90 8.86 7.30
CA TYR A 786 -3.95 9.87 7.23
C TYR A 786 -3.71 11.02 8.21
N VAL A 787 -3.92 12.25 7.76
CA VAL A 787 -3.82 13.46 8.60
C VAL A 787 -4.72 13.41 9.85
N SER A 788 -5.87 12.75 9.79
CA SER A 788 -6.74 12.56 10.95
C SER A 788 -6.07 11.71 12.02
N ARG A 789 -5.38 10.64 11.61
CA ARG A 789 -4.61 9.77 12.49
C ARG A 789 -3.39 10.50 13.04
N LEU A 790 -2.63 11.19 12.19
CA LEU A 790 -1.50 12.04 12.57
C LEU A 790 -1.87 13.05 13.65
N LEU A 791 -2.92 13.86 13.43
CA LEU A 791 -3.35 14.86 14.41
C LEU A 791 -3.90 14.23 15.68
N GLY A 792 -4.59 13.09 15.58
CA GLY A 792 -5.08 12.36 16.75
C GLY A 792 -3.95 11.79 17.62
N VAL A 793 -2.89 11.28 17.00
CA VAL A 793 -1.70 10.78 17.71
C VAL A 793 -0.91 11.93 18.34
N LEU A 794 -0.60 12.97 17.57
CA LEU A 794 0.14 14.14 18.08
C LEU A 794 -0.62 14.85 19.22
N GLY A 795 -1.92 15.10 19.06
CA GLY A 795 -2.73 15.73 20.11
C GLY A 795 -2.85 14.85 21.37
N GLY A 796 -2.90 13.52 21.20
CA GLY A 796 -2.87 12.58 22.33
C GLY A 796 -1.55 12.62 23.11
N LEU A 797 -0.43 12.68 22.39
CA LEU A 797 0.91 12.79 22.98
C LEU A 797 1.12 14.15 23.65
N ALA A 798 0.72 15.24 23.00
CA ALA A 798 0.86 16.60 23.52
C ALA A 798 0.01 16.83 24.78
N ALA A 799 -1.20 16.27 24.84
CA ALA A 799 -2.07 16.37 26.02
C ALA A 799 -1.68 15.42 27.16
N GLY A 800 -1.06 14.27 26.84
CA GLY A 800 -0.62 13.28 27.83
C GLY A 800 0.69 13.64 28.53
N SER A 801 1.43 14.63 28.01
CA SER A 801 2.59 15.15 28.71
C SER A 801 2.09 15.87 29.96
N PRO A 802 2.45 15.43 31.18
CA PRO A 802 2.04 16.12 32.40
C PRO A 802 2.51 17.56 32.25
N ALA A 803 1.55 18.49 32.16
CA ALA A 803 1.84 19.91 32.19
C ALA A 803 2.68 20.10 33.44
N GLY A 804 3.98 20.32 33.24
CA GLY A 804 4.93 20.32 34.34
C GLY A 804 4.36 21.21 35.42
N THR A 805 4.29 20.68 36.63
CA THR A 805 4.32 21.47 37.85
C THR A 805 5.56 22.36 37.79
N SER A 806 5.48 23.42 36.99
CA SER A 806 6.38 24.56 37.08
C SER A 806 6.01 25.21 38.39
N GLY A 807 6.77 24.88 39.44
CA GLY A 807 6.90 25.75 40.59
C GLY A 807 7.32 27.12 40.06
N VAL A 808 6.36 28.03 40.02
CA VAL A 808 6.60 29.47 40.02
C VAL A 808 6.94 29.87 41.44
#